data_AF-A0AAN9UJ53-F1
#
_entry.id   AF-A0AAN9UJ53-F1
#
_cell.length_a   1.000
_cell.length_b   1.000
_cell.length_c   1.000
_cell.angle_alpha   90.00
_cell.angle_beta   90.00
_cell.angle_gamma   90.00
#
_symmetry.space_group_name_H-M   'P 1'
#
loop_
_entity.id
_entity.type
_entity.pdbx_description
1 polymer ?
#
loop_
_entity_poly.entity_id
_entity_poly.type
_entity_poly.pdbx_seq_one_letter_code
_entity_poly.pdbx_strand_id
1 'polypeptide(L)'
;MNDGIGRISPNVMRKIRDELGLTDTPCAIQARLGSAKGMWITDVTDASQEDWIETYESQRKWECDWSDEYHRTLEVKSCVAPLRPANLNLQFLPILEDGAIDKLRMRNTIGEHLAVELGKDLDSMKTAIKHPELFRQWAREASTRSSEPRITSREVPFLGGLPNDEQDKMTFLADGGFDPMQQKYLQDIVFLHQRKKCQKLEKDLKIRIARSTYAFMVVDFWGVLAPGEVHICFSSKFGDGPDEYLDLDGIDVLVARSPAHLPSDIQKVRAVFKPELRRLKDVIIFPRTGMEPLADKLSGGDYDGDKAWVCWEPEIVDNFRGKPPPVKPEFSLERDADKVKIFLSEGGGGIDAMLEKAFAFNLQPKLLGMCTSYKERLSYYYNSISHKSVIALSWLLSELADQAKSGIVFNDQHWRHLRNRLVGEKRQLPNPAYKSKMTARWAEADHIIDHLRFVVAKGVIDHELASLTDFYKMDPAHSYDTDVVNYWNQFEMALGQPDRNGIPRASWFVNLKRNLRDDLMACSEQWRDRVHPRNDFRSSVLGVYDRWRKIEPRISSSAISAGDGGNDDGGNEHRSLGVSDDTAARAFLRQQNQTHHPDLSHWQLLKASMTFRMFHDILPNFTWQVAGRQLQFIKAMKAGSGAVVTSAPIPVVPRLYAALRPDNKYIKQVMAREAGRNGGGGEYYDDADDDDYNDVFEDAEEDFVAYPDLDRELAGLGAAVGGLVVR
;
A
#
# COMPACT_ATOMS: atom_id res chain seq x y z
N MET A 1 -20.99 -19.97 -26.36
CA MET A 1 -21.16 -20.16 -24.90
C MET A 1 -19.84 -20.18 -24.13
N ASN A 2 -18.69 -20.51 -24.74
CA ASN A 2 -17.37 -20.55 -24.12
C ASN A 2 -16.34 -19.67 -24.87
N ASP A 3 -16.72 -18.44 -25.23
CA ASP A 3 -15.84 -17.54 -25.98
C ASP A 3 -14.55 -17.25 -25.19
N GLY A 4 -13.39 -17.60 -25.74
CA GLY A 4 -12.10 -17.30 -25.12
C GLY A 4 -11.60 -18.29 -24.06
N ILE A 5 -12.29 -19.40 -23.79
CA ILE A 5 -11.88 -20.35 -22.73
C ILE A 5 -11.86 -21.82 -23.20
N GLY A 6 -10.87 -22.57 -22.70
CA GLY A 6 -10.73 -24.03 -22.88
C GLY A 6 -10.33 -24.73 -21.59
N ARG A 7 -10.22 -26.06 -21.62
CA ARG A 7 -9.71 -26.87 -20.49
C ARG A 7 -8.23 -27.22 -20.62
N ILE A 8 -7.63 -27.52 -19.48
CA ILE A 8 -6.24 -27.96 -19.37
C ILE A 8 -6.13 -29.05 -18.31
N SER A 9 -5.21 -29.99 -18.53
CA SER A 9 -4.96 -31.09 -17.60
C SER A 9 -4.50 -30.59 -16.21
N PRO A 10 -4.85 -31.30 -15.12
CA PRO A 10 -4.32 -31.00 -13.79
C PRO A 10 -2.80 -31.12 -13.68
N ASN A 11 -2.16 -31.96 -14.52
CA ASN A 11 -0.70 -32.13 -14.50
C ASN A 11 0.02 -30.88 -15.02
N VAL A 12 -0.45 -30.29 -16.12
CA VAL A 12 0.11 -29.03 -16.63
C VAL A 12 -0.07 -27.89 -15.63
N MET A 13 -1.21 -27.80 -14.94
CA MET A 13 -1.41 -26.78 -13.89
C MET A 13 -0.44 -26.94 -12.71
N ARG A 14 -0.08 -28.17 -12.33
CA ARG A 14 0.98 -28.41 -11.34
C ARG A 14 2.35 -27.95 -11.82
N LYS A 15 2.70 -28.21 -13.08
CA LYS A 15 3.94 -27.70 -13.69
C LYS A 15 3.98 -26.17 -13.67
N ILE A 16 2.85 -25.50 -13.96
CA ILE A 16 2.75 -24.04 -13.88
C ILE A 16 2.99 -23.54 -12.45
N ARG A 17 2.40 -24.21 -11.44
CA ARG A 17 2.67 -23.88 -10.03
C ARG A 17 4.15 -23.95 -9.72
N ASP A 18 4.80 -25.05 -10.11
CA ASP A 18 6.20 -25.32 -9.78
C ASP A 18 7.15 -24.31 -10.47
N GLU A 19 6.94 -24.04 -11.77
CA GLU A 19 7.75 -23.09 -12.54
C GLU A 19 7.56 -21.63 -12.11
N LEU A 20 6.35 -21.25 -11.71
CA LEU A 20 6.05 -19.90 -11.23
C LEU A 20 6.28 -19.71 -9.73
N GLY A 21 6.65 -20.76 -8.99
CA GLY A 21 6.86 -20.72 -7.54
C GLY A 21 5.58 -20.36 -6.76
N LEU A 22 4.42 -20.81 -7.22
CA LEU A 22 3.14 -20.54 -6.56
C LEU A 22 2.95 -21.47 -5.35
N THR A 23 2.33 -20.96 -4.28
CA THR A 23 2.00 -21.76 -3.09
C THR A 23 1.00 -22.88 -3.41
N ASP A 24 -0.02 -22.56 -4.23
CA ASP A 24 -1.11 -23.46 -4.56
C ASP A 24 -1.22 -23.65 -6.08
N THR A 25 -1.76 -24.80 -6.50
CA THR A 25 -2.04 -25.06 -7.92
C THR A 25 -3.24 -24.22 -8.36
N PRO A 26 -3.10 -23.32 -9.37
CA PRO A 26 -4.21 -22.49 -9.82
C PRO A 26 -5.25 -23.34 -10.55
N CYS A 27 -6.54 -23.08 -10.29
CA CYS A 27 -7.61 -23.79 -10.99
C CYS A 27 -7.83 -23.25 -12.42
N ALA A 28 -7.45 -22.01 -12.69
CA ALA A 28 -7.48 -21.40 -14.02
C ALA A 28 -6.35 -20.38 -14.21
N ILE A 29 -6.01 -20.14 -15.47
CA ILE A 29 -4.94 -19.22 -15.90
C ILE A 29 -5.40 -18.39 -17.09
N GLN A 30 -4.90 -17.16 -17.20
CA GLN A 30 -4.90 -16.40 -18.45
C GLN A 30 -3.56 -16.64 -19.15
N ALA A 31 -3.57 -17.13 -20.39
CA ALA A 31 -2.34 -17.52 -21.08
C ALA A 31 -2.40 -17.27 -22.60
N ARG A 32 -1.34 -17.64 -23.30
CA ARG A 32 -1.26 -17.74 -24.76
C ARG A 32 -0.61 -19.07 -25.12
N LEU A 33 -1.02 -19.66 -26.23
CA LEU A 33 -0.48 -20.91 -26.77
C LEU A 33 -0.56 -20.83 -28.29
N GLY A 34 0.55 -20.52 -28.96
CA GLY A 34 0.56 -20.29 -30.40
C GLY A 34 -0.45 -19.23 -30.81
N SER A 35 -1.42 -19.59 -31.66
CA SER A 35 -2.51 -18.67 -32.04
C SER A 35 -3.63 -18.53 -31.01
N ALA A 36 -3.68 -19.39 -30.00
CA ALA A 36 -4.73 -19.36 -28.98
C ALA A 36 -4.42 -18.32 -27.90
N LYS A 37 -5.41 -17.45 -27.61
CA LYS A 37 -5.39 -16.49 -26.50
C LYS A 37 -6.66 -16.63 -25.68
N GLY A 38 -6.51 -16.70 -24.37
CA GLY A 38 -7.65 -16.58 -23.45
C GLY A 38 -7.39 -17.21 -22.10
N MET A 39 -8.43 -17.82 -21.54
CA MET A 39 -8.37 -18.57 -20.29
C MET A 39 -8.27 -20.08 -20.51
N TRP A 40 -7.63 -20.77 -19.58
CA TRP A 40 -7.73 -22.22 -19.44
C TRP A 40 -8.11 -22.58 -18.01
N ILE A 41 -9.06 -23.49 -17.87
CA ILE A 41 -9.54 -24.02 -16.58
C ILE A 41 -9.17 -25.49 -16.43
N THR A 42 -8.82 -25.90 -15.23
CA THR A 42 -8.46 -27.28 -14.92
C THR A 42 -9.64 -28.21 -15.19
N ASP A 43 -9.43 -29.30 -15.93
CA ASP A 43 -10.45 -30.34 -16.04
C ASP A 43 -10.52 -31.15 -14.73
N VAL A 44 -11.57 -30.94 -13.93
CA VAL A 44 -11.74 -31.62 -12.63
C VAL A 44 -12.11 -33.10 -12.75
N THR A 45 -12.53 -33.54 -13.94
CA THR A 45 -12.88 -34.94 -14.22
C THR A 45 -11.70 -35.75 -14.72
N ASP A 46 -10.61 -35.07 -15.12
CA ASP A 46 -9.41 -35.72 -15.60
C ASP A 46 -8.63 -36.34 -14.43
N ALA A 47 -8.62 -37.67 -14.40
CA ALA A 47 -7.80 -38.47 -13.49
C ALA A 47 -6.51 -38.98 -14.16
N SER A 48 -6.31 -38.69 -15.46
CA SER A 48 -5.07 -39.03 -16.15
C SER A 48 -3.91 -38.19 -15.58
N GLN A 49 -2.70 -38.73 -15.69
CA GLN A 49 -1.47 -37.99 -15.37
C GLN A 49 -0.83 -37.42 -16.64
N GLU A 50 -1.60 -37.38 -17.74
CA GLU A 50 -1.11 -36.95 -19.04
C GLU A 50 -1.14 -35.42 -19.16
N ASP A 51 -0.19 -34.90 -19.93
CA ASP A 51 -0.17 -33.49 -20.28
C ASP A 51 -1.03 -33.23 -21.50
N TRP A 52 -2.10 -32.47 -21.32
CA TRP A 52 -2.88 -31.97 -22.43
C TRP A 52 -3.46 -30.58 -22.14
N ILE A 53 -3.78 -29.90 -23.23
CA ILE A 53 -4.44 -28.61 -23.29
C ILE A 53 -5.30 -28.58 -24.55
N GLU A 54 -6.56 -28.12 -24.45
CA GLU A 54 -7.43 -27.97 -25.63
C GLU A 54 -7.50 -26.51 -26.08
N THR A 55 -7.81 -26.29 -27.35
CA THR A 55 -8.05 -24.94 -27.88
C THR A 55 -9.37 -24.88 -28.65
N TYR A 56 -10.06 -23.76 -28.54
CA TYR A 56 -11.29 -23.48 -29.29
C TYR A 56 -11.07 -22.47 -30.41
N GLU A 57 -11.97 -22.46 -31.39
CA GLU A 57 -11.94 -21.50 -32.51
C GLU A 57 -11.96 -20.05 -32.02
N SER A 58 -12.77 -19.76 -30.99
CA SER A 58 -12.84 -18.46 -30.34
C SER A 58 -11.50 -18.00 -29.73
N GLN A 59 -10.65 -18.94 -29.30
CA GLN A 59 -9.32 -18.63 -28.76
C GLN A 59 -8.30 -18.39 -29.88
N ARG A 60 -8.37 -19.12 -31.01
CA ARG A 60 -7.38 -19.07 -32.10
C ARG A 60 -7.54 -17.80 -32.95
N LYS A 61 -6.56 -16.90 -32.89
CA LYS A 61 -6.60 -15.58 -33.55
C LYS A 61 -6.04 -15.58 -34.98
N TRP A 62 -5.37 -16.66 -35.38
CA TRP A 62 -4.93 -16.94 -36.75
C TRP A 62 -4.76 -18.46 -36.94
N GLU A 63 -4.67 -18.89 -38.20
CA GLU A 63 -4.37 -20.29 -38.54
C GLU A 63 -2.91 -20.59 -38.20
N CYS A 64 -2.68 -21.58 -37.32
CA CYS A 64 -1.35 -21.99 -36.87
C CYS A 64 -1.15 -23.47 -37.18
N ASP A 65 -0.01 -23.81 -37.74
CA ASP A 65 0.35 -25.19 -38.12
C ASP A 65 0.94 -26.00 -36.94
N TRP A 66 1.23 -25.33 -35.81
CA TRP A 66 1.79 -25.91 -34.58
C TRP A 66 3.12 -26.66 -34.77
N SER A 67 3.85 -26.38 -35.86
CA SER A 67 5.10 -27.07 -36.18
C SER A 67 6.27 -26.58 -35.32
N ASP A 68 6.33 -25.27 -35.08
CA ASP A 68 7.30 -24.62 -34.20
C ASP A 68 7.06 -24.98 -32.72
N GLU A 69 8.14 -25.24 -31.99
CA GLU A 69 8.09 -25.43 -30.54
C GLU A 69 7.54 -24.20 -29.81
N TYR A 70 7.91 -22.98 -30.22
CA TYR A 70 7.41 -21.75 -29.60
C TYR A 70 5.89 -21.59 -29.75
N HIS A 71 5.29 -22.14 -30.82
CA HIS A 71 3.84 -22.16 -30.98
C HIS A 71 3.13 -23.17 -30.06
N ARG A 72 3.88 -24.10 -29.46
CA ARG A 72 3.38 -25.12 -28.53
C ARG A 72 3.79 -24.85 -27.08
N THR A 73 4.52 -23.76 -26.83
CA THR A 73 4.87 -23.30 -25.49
C THR A 73 3.72 -22.50 -24.88
N LEU A 74 3.32 -22.87 -23.66
CA LEU A 74 2.28 -22.16 -22.92
C LEU A 74 2.87 -20.95 -22.20
N GLU A 75 2.40 -19.76 -22.55
CA GLU A 75 2.85 -18.49 -22.00
C GLU A 75 1.82 -17.93 -21.00
N VAL A 76 2.07 -18.11 -19.70
CA VAL A 76 1.16 -17.67 -18.65
C VAL A 76 1.27 -16.16 -18.42
N LYS A 77 0.16 -15.43 -18.58
CA LYS A 77 0.07 -14.00 -18.29
C LYS A 77 -0.34 -13.72 -16.83
N SER A 78 -1.29 -14.49 -16.30
CA SER A 78 -1.73 -14.34 -14.91
C SER A 78 -2.42 -15.61 -14.42
N CYS A 79 -2.27 -15.92 -13.14
CA CYS A 79 -3.00 -17.00 -12.47
C CYS A 79 -4.17 -16.44 -11.66
N VAL A 80 -5.16 -17.29 -11.39
CA VAL A 80 -6.18 -17.05 -10.37
C VAL A 80 -5.49 -16.94 -9.00
N ALA A 81 -5.99 -16.04 -8.15
CA ALA A 81 -5.47 -15.79 -6.81
C ALA A 81 -6.64 -15.64 -5.82
N PRO A 82 -6.40 -15.84 -4.50
CA PRO A 82 -7.44 -15.71 -3.48
C PRO A 82 -8.23 -14.42 -3.58
N LEU A 83 -9.55 -14.55 -3.58
CA LEU A 83 -10.48 -13.43 -3.73
C LEU A 83 -10.46 -12.53 -2.49
N ARG A 84 -10.70 -11.24 -2.70
CA ARG A 84 -10.72 -10.22 -1.64
C ARG A 84 -11.92 -9.30 -1.79
N PRO A 85 -12.36 -8.65 -0.69
CA PRO A 85 -13.36 -7.60 -0.76
C PRO A 85 -13.03 -6.54 -1.82
N ALA A 86 -14.02 -6.18 -2.63
CA ALA A 86 -13.86 -5.26 -3.74
C ALA A 86 -14.33 -3.84 -3.42
N ASN A 87 -13.71 -2.89 -4.12
CA ASN A 87 -14.22 -1.52 -4.21
C ASN A 87 -15.27 -1.43 -5.31
N LEU A 88 -16.38 -0.77 -5.01
CA LEU A 88 -17.44 -0.47 -5.95
C LEU A 88 -16.93 0.55 -6.98
N ASN A 89 -17.02 0.20 -8.26
CA ASN A 89 -16.66 1.12 -9.32
C ASN A 89 -17.71 2.24 -9.42
N LEU A 90 -17.28 3.50 -9.51
CA LEU A 90 -18.17 4.66 -9.64
C LEU A 90 -19.12 4.57 -10.84
N GLN A 91 -18.73 3.85 -11.90
CA GLN A 91 -19.59 3.64 -13.07
C GLN A 91 -20.79 2.73 -12.77
N PHE A 92 -20.72 1.90 -11.74
CA PHE A 92 -21.85 1.06 -11.31
C PHE A 92 -22.89 1.85 -10.52
N LEU A 93 -22.51 2.94 -9.84
CA LEU A 93 -23.42 3.70 -8.98
C LEU A 93 -24.69 4.18 -9.71
N PRO A 94 -24.61 4.82 -10.91
CA PRO A 94 -25.81 5.24 -11.61
C PRO A 94 -26.66 4.05 -12.12
N ILE A 95 -26.05 2.89 -12.36
CA ILE A 95 -26.76 1.69 -12.82
C ILE A 95 -27.49 1.03 -11.65
N LEU A 96 -26.83 0.90 -10.49
CA LEU A 96 -27.43 0.42 -9.26
C LEU A 96 -28.62 1.29 -8.85
N GLU A 97 -28.47 2.62 -8.91
CA GLU A 97 -29.56 3.56 -8.63
C GLU A 97 -30.71 3.46 -9.64
N ASP A 98 -30.41 3.34 -10.93
CA ASP A 98 -31.45 3.27 -11.96
C ASP A 98 -32.21 1.93 -11.94
N GLY A 99 -31.55 0.84 -11.51
CA GLY A 99 -32.12 -0.48 -11.31
C GLY A 99 -32.69 -0.74 -9.91
N ALA A 100 -32.61 0.22 -9.00
CA ALA A 100 -33.09 0.08 -7.63
C ALA A 100 -34.63 0.13 -7.54
N ILE A 101 -35.18 -0.66 -6.62
CA ILE A 101 -36.60 -0.61 -6.23
C ILE A 101 -36.87 0.68 -5.45
N ASP A 102 -36.00 0.99 -4.48
CA ASP A 102 -35.97 2.25 -3.74
C ASP A 102 -34.59 2.92 -3.92
N LYS A 103 -34.58 4.03 -4.67
CA LYS A 103 -33.37 4.80 -4.98
C LYS A 103 -32.76 5.47 -3.74
N LEU A 104 -33.60 5.97 -2.83
CA LEU A 104 -33.12 6.66 -1.63
C LEU A 104 -32.49 5.64 -0.68
N ARG A 105 -33.11 4.47 -0.52
CA ARG A 105 -32.53 3.37 0.25
C ARG A 105 -31.19 2.94 -0.34
N MET A 106 -31.09 2.79 -1.67
CA MET A 106 -29.82 2.45 -2.33
C MET A 106 -28.72 3.49 -2.05
N ARG A 107 -29.04 4.79 -2.13
CA ARG A 107 -28.10 5.87 -1.79
C ARG A 107 -27.61 5.77 -0.34
N ASN A 108 -28.54 5.57 0.59
CA ASN A 108 -28.24 5.51 2.02
C ASN A 108 -27.36 4.31 2.34
N THR A 109 -27.73 3.10 1.88
CA THR A 109 -26.92 1.88 2.07
C THR A 109 -25.49 2.06 1.55
N ILE A 110 -25.31 2.60 0.33
CA ILE A 110 -23.96 2.83 -0.22
C ILE A 110 -23.19 3.86 0.61
N GLY A 111 -23.86 4.91 1.09
CA GLY A 111 -23.27 5.91 1.98
C GLY A 111 -22.89 5.36 3.36
N GLU A 112 -23.70 4.47 3.92
CA GLU A 112 -23.46 3.80 5.19
C GLU A 112 -22.25 2.87 5.12
N HIS A 113 -22.08 2.12 4.04
CA HIS A 113 -20.86 1.31 3.86
C HIS A 113 -19.58 2.14 3.87
N LEU A 114 -19.60 3.34 3.27
CA LEU A 114 -18.48 4.27 3.33
C LEU A 114 -18.20 4.74 4.76
N ALA A 115 -19.25 5.04 5.54
CA ALA A 115 -19.13 5.46 6.93
C ALA A 115 -18.60 4.33 7.83
N VAL A 116 -19.16 3.13 7.70
CA VAL A 116 -18.79 1.95 8.48
C VAL A 116 -17.34 1.54 8.22
N GLU A 117 -16.89 1.57 6.96
CA GLU A 117 -15.50 1.26 6.63
C GLU A 117 -14.53 2.25 7.29
N LEU A 118 -14.81 3.55 7.17
CA LEU A 118 -13.92 4.57 7.72
C LEU A 118 -13.89 4.55 9.25
N GLY A 119 -15.05 4.32 9.90
CA GLY A 119 -15.15 4.15 11.35
C GLY A 119 -14.39 2.92 11.84
N LYS A 120 -14.56 1.76 11.19
CA LYS A 120 -13.79 0.53 11.52
C LYS A 120 -12.29 0.75 11.39
N ASP A 121 -11.85 1.43 10.34
CA ASP A 121 -10.44 1.78 10.14
C ASP A 121 -9.91 2.66 11.27
N LEU A 122 -10.69 3.66 11.71
CA LEU A 122 -10.28 4.57 12.77
C LEU A 122 -10.26 3.88 14.14
N ASP A 123 -11.27 3.07 14.45
CA ASP A 123 -11.35 2.34 15.72
C ASP A 123 -10.25 1.28 15.84
N SER A 124 -9.95 0.58 14.73
CA SER A 124 -8.80 -0.32 14.63
C SER A 124 -7.49 0.43 14.92
N MET A 125 -7.29 1.61 14.31
CA MET A 125 -6.12 2.44 14.58
C MET A 125 -6.06 2.92 16.04
N LYS A 126 -7.16 3.46 16.60
CA LYS A 126 -7.23 3.94 17.99
C LYS A 126 -6.94 2.84 19.01
N THR A 127 -7.33 1.61 18.68
CA THR A 127 -7.00 0.43 19.49
C THR A 127 -5.52 0.08 19.34
N ALA A 128 -5.03 0.05 18.10
CA ALA A 128 -3.66 -0.33 17.80
C ALA A 128 -2.63 0.60 18.45
N ILE A 129 -2.82 1.93 18.41
CA ILE A 129 -1.87 2.88 19.01
C ILE A 129 -1.72 2.74 20.53
N LYS A 130 -2.63 2.06 21.24
CA LYS A 130 -2.52 1.86 22.69
C LYS A 130 -1.57 0.71 23.06
N HIS A 131 -1.20 -0.15 22.11
CA HIS A 131 -0.39 -1.34 22.35
C HIS A 131 0.73 -1.41 21.28
N PRO A 132 2.02 -1.41 21.66
CA PRO A 132 3.13 -1.42 20.70
C PRO A 132 3.05 -2.55 19.67
N GLU A 133 2.63 -3.74 20.09
CA GLU A 133 2.47 -4.93 19.24
C GLU A 133 1.40 -4.71 18.17
N LEU A 134 0.20 -4.28 18.58
CA LEU A 134 -0.90 -3.99 17.65
C LEU A 134 -0.57 -2.80 16.75
N PHE A 135 0.10 -1.78 17.27
CA PHE A 135 0.56 -0.65 16.47
C PHE A 135 1.51 -1.09 15.37
N ARG A 136 2.48 -1.96 15.69
CA ARG A 136 3.42 -2.52 14.71
C ARG A 136 2.70 -3.34 13.64
N GLN A 137 1.72 -4.16 14.03
CA GLN A 137 0.87 -4.90 13.09
C GLN A 137 0.09 -3.94 12.17
N TRP A 138 -0.65 -3.00 12.77
CA TRP A 138 -1.48 -2.04 12.05
C TRP A 138 -0.66 -1.17 11.09
N ALA A 139 0.49 -0.64 11.51
CA ALA A 139 1.35 0.20 10.67
C ALA A 139 1.85 -0.55 9.44
N ARG A 140 2.06 -1.87 9.56
CA ARG A 140 2.45 -2.74 8.46
C ARG A 140 1.28 -3.02 7.51
N GLU A 141 0.11 -3.36 8.05
CA GLU A 141 -1.11 -3.65 7.29
C GLU A 141 -1.66 -2.40 6.57
N ALA A 142 -1.45 -1.21 7.14
CA ALA A 142 -1.76 0.08 6.53
C ALA A 142 -0.88 0.41 5.30
N SER A 143 0.14 -0.41 5.00
CA SER A 143 0.96 -0.24 3.80
C SER A 143 0.23 -0.73 2.55
N THR A 144 -0.01 0.19 1.62
CA THR A 144 -0.60 -0.10 0.31
C THR A 144 0.45 -0.33 -0.78
N ARG A 145 1.75 -0.34 -0.42
CA ARG A 145 2.86 -0.35 -1.38
C ARG A 145 3.51 -1.72 -1.49
N SER A 146 3.96 -2.03 -2.71
CA SER A 146 4.70 -3.24 -3.03
C SER A 146 5.92 -3.40 -2.10
N SER A 147 6.20 -4.62 -1.66
CA SER A 147 7.45 -4.97 -0.99
C SER A 147 8.67 -4.85 -1.93
N GLU A 148 8.45 -4.56 -3.21
CA GLU A 148 9.47 -4.44 -4.26
C GLU A 148 10.67 -3.56 -3.91
N PRO A 149 10.56 -2.36 -3.32
CA PRO A 149 11.75 -1.58 -2.93
C PRO A 149 12.61 -2.31 -1.89
N ARG A 150 12.00 -3.04 -0.96
CA ARG A 150 12.69 -3.87 0.04
C ARG A 150 13.31 -5.12 -0.58
N ILE A 151 12.63 -5.74 -1.55
CA ILE A 151 13.12 -6.91 -2.29
C ILE A 151 14.34 -6.53 -3.13
N THR A 152 14.26 -5.44 -3.90
CA THR A 152 15.31 -4.97 -4.79
C THR A 152 16.54 -4.48 -4.02
N SER A 153 16.35 -3.72 -2.94
CA SER A 153 17.47 -3.21 -2.13
C SER A 153 18.00 -4.22 -1.10
N ARG A 154 17.24 -5.28 -0.79
CA ARG A 154 17.48 -6.22 0.32
C ARG A 154 17.62 -5.54 1.69
N GLU A 155 17.08 -4.33 1.84
CA GLU A 155 17.05 -3.57 3.08
C GLU A 155 15.82 -2.65 3.14
N VAL A 156 15.64 -1.91 4.24
CA VAL A 156 14.64 -0.83 4.32
C VAL A 156 15.30 0.45 3.84
N PRO A 157 14.83 1.11 2.76
CA PRO A 157 15.48 2.32 2.26
C PRO A 157 15.34 3.51 3.24
N PHE A 158 16.45 4.12 3.62
CA PHE A 158 16.49 5.33 4.46
C PHE A 158 16.57 6.61 3.62
N LEU A 159 16.07 7.71 4.21
CA LEU A 159 16.30 9.08 3.77
C LEU A 159 16.89 9.85 4.95
N GLY A 160 18.22 9.90 5.04
CA GLY A 160 18.88 10.43 6.24
C GLY A 160 18.72 9.49 7.44
N GLY A 161 18.34 10.04 8.60
CA GLY A 161 18.22 9.34 9.87
C GLY A 161 16.97 8.44 9.99
N LEU A 162 16.03 8.47 9.06
CA LEU A 162 14.79 7.68 9.12
C LEU A 162 14.51 6.92 7.83
N PRO A 163 13.69 5.84 7.87
CA PRO A 163 13.14 5.23 6.67
C PRO A 163 12.46 6.25 5.76
N ASN A 164 12.44 5.98 4.46
CA ASN A 164 11.86 6.89 3.47
C ASN A 164 10.32 6.93 3.53
N ASP A 165 9.69 5.77 3.76
CA ASP A 165 8.23 5.59 3.76
C ASP A 165 7.63 5.81 5.16
N GLU A 166 6.45 6.41 5.25
CA GLU A 166 5.83 6.79 6.54
C GLU A 166 5.53 5.57 7.42
N GLN A 167 5.08 4.48 6.81
CA GLN A 167 4.82 3.22 7.51
C GLN A 167 6.11 2.65 8.08
N ASP A 168 7.18 2.61 7.27
CA ASP A 168 8.48 2.14 7.72
C ASP A 168 9.06 3.01 8.84
N LYS A 169 8.81 4.33 8.83
CA LYS A 169 9.15 5.21 9.97
C LYS A 169 8.39 4.84 11.24
N MET A 170 7.08 4.61 11.13
CA MET A 170 6.24 4.22 12.27
C MET A 170 6.72 2.92 12.90
N THR A 171 6.96 1.85 12.10
CA THR A 171 7.48 0.58 12.65
C THR A 171 8.88 0.76 13.20
N PHE A 172 9.78 1.45 12.49
CA PHE A 172 11.17 1.59 12.94
C PHE A 172 11.30 2.27 14.31
N LEU A 173 10.49 3.31 14.54
CA LEU A 173 10.44 4.01 15.82
C LEU A 173 9.80 3.15 16.92
N ALA A 174 8.67 2.48 16.62
CA ALA A 174 8.01 1.57 17.56
C ALA A 174 8.93 0.40 17.96
N ASP A 175 9.67 -0.16 17.01
CA ASP A 175 10.62 -1.26 17.22
C ASP A 175 11.79 -0.87 18.12
N GLY A 176 12.06 0.44 18.29
CA GLY A 176 13.03 0.95 19.25
C GLY A 176 12.44 1.35 20.60
N GLY A 177 11.15 1.12 20.82
CA GLY A 177 10.48 1.42 22.09
C GLY A 177 9.86 2.83 22.17
N PHE A 178 9.67 3.53 21.05
CA PHE A 178 8.84 4.74 21.07
C PHE A 178 7.35 4.38 21.06
N ASP A 179 6.62 4.92 22.03
CA ASP A 179 5.18 4.74 22.16
C ASP A 179 4.43 5.85 21.39
N PRO A 180 3.53 5.53 20.43
CA PRO A 180 2.73 6.52 19.70
C PRO A 180 1.78 7.35 20.57
N MET A 181 1.41 6.89 21.77
CA MET A 181 0.61 7.66 22.74
C MET A 181 1.46 8.66 23.52
N GLN A 182 2.76 8.42 23.66
CA GLN A 182 3.66 9.28 24.46
C GLN A 182 4.52 10.22 23.60
N GLN A 183 4.93 9.78 22.40
CA GLN A 183 5.84 10.52 21.53
C GLN A 183 5.07 11.31 20.46
N LYS A 184 5.06 12.64 20.60
CA LYS A 184 4.32 13.58 19.73
C LYS A 184 4.68 13.45 18.25
N TYR A 185 5.94 13.21 17.91
CA TYR A 185 6.34 13.03 16.51
C TYR A 185 5.72 11.80 15.87
N LEU A 186 5.64 10.69 16.62
CA LEU A 186 5.04 9.46 16.13
C LEU A 186 3.52 9.61 16.00
N GLN A 187 2.88 10.26 16.98
CA GLN A 187 1.46 10.64 16.92
C GLN A 187 1.14 11.51 15.69
N ASP A 188 2.01 12.49 15.37
CA ASP A 188 1.85 13.37 14.21
C ASP A 188 1.96 12.62 12.88
N ILE A 189 2.85 11.63 12.78
CA ILE A 189 2.95 10.76 11.60
C ILE A 189 1.67 9.95 11.44
N VAL A 190 1.15 9.35 12.51
CA VAL A 190 -0.11 8.58 12.49
C VAL A 190 -1.28 9.46 12.06
N PHE A 191 -1.42 10.65 12.66
CA PHE A 191 -2.47 11.59 12.28
C PHE A 191 -2.36 12.02 10.82
N LEU A 192 -1.14 12.35 10.36
CA LEU A 192 -0.91 12.74 8.97
C LEU A 192 -1.23 11.61 7.99
N HIS A 193 -0.86 10.38 8.34
CA HIS A 193 -1.17 9.18 7.57
C HIS A 193 -2.68 9.00 7.43
N GLN A 194 -3.42 9.04 8.55
CA GLN A 194 -4.87 8.90 8.54
C GLN A 194 -5.55 10.05 7.76
N ARG A 195 -5.10 11.29 7.94
CA ARG A 195 -5.61 12.44 7.18
C ARG A 195 -5.41 12.28 5.67
N LYS A 196 -4.22 11.83 5.24
CA LYS A 196 -3.94 11.54 3.82
C LYS A 196 -4.83 10.42 3.29
N LYS A 197 -5.08 9.38 4.09
CA LYS A 197 -6.01 8.29 3.75
C LYS A 197 -7.43 8.81 3.54
N CYS A 198 -7.96 9.62 4.47
CA CYS A 198 -9.27 10.27 4.33
C CYS A 198 -9.36 11.16 3.09
N GLN A 199 -8.36 12.02 2.83
CA GLN A 199 -8.33 12.88 1.63
C GLN A 199 -8.29 12.07 0.33
N LYS A 200 -7.57 10.95 0.33
CA LYS A 200 -7.52 10.04 -0.82
C LYS A 200 -8.86 9.35 -1.03
N LEU A 201 -9.53 8.95 0.05
CA LEU A 201 -10.88 8.38 0.00
C LEU A 201 -11.90 9.38 -0.56
N GLU A 202 -11.88 10.63 -0.11
CA GLU A 202 -12.76 11.69 -0.63
C GLU A 202 -12.53 11.93 -2.14
N LYS A 203 -11.26 11.94 -2.55
CA LYS A 203 -10.86 12.21 -3.94
C LYS A 203 -11.20 11.06 -4.87
N ASP A 204 -10.84 9.84 -4.49
CA ASP A 204 -10.96 8.65 -5.34
C ASP A 204 -12.35 7.99 -5.20
N LEU A 205 -13.08 8.31 -4.12
CA LEU A 205 -14.38 7.75 -3.72
C LEU A 205 -14.42 6.21 -3.86
N LYS A 206 -13.40 5.55 -3.30
CA LYS A 206 -13.29 4.09 -3.28
C LYS A 206 -14.13 3.54 -2.16
N ILE A 207 -15.38 3.19 -2.48
CA ILE A 207 -16.32 2.62 -1.52
C ILE A 207 -16.12 1.10 -1.50
N ARG A 208 -15.64 0.54 -0.38
CA ARG A 208 -15.53 -0.91 -0.25
C ARG A 208 -16.86 -1.50 0.17
N ILE A 209 -17.29 -2.55 -0.54
CA ILE A 209 -18.42 -3.37 -0.13
C ILE A 209 -17.85 -4.71 0.31
N ALA A 210 -17.91 -5.01 1.62
CA ALA A 210 -17.28 -6.18 2.22
C ALA A 210 -17.74 -7.49 1.56
N ARG A 211 -19.06 -7.61 1.31
CA ARG A 211 -19.71 -8.73 0.61
C ARG A 211 -19.69 -8.54 -0.91
N SER A 212 -18.52 -8.24 -1.47
CA SER A 212 -18.31 -8.17 -2.92
C SER A 212 -16.87 -8.50 -3.31
N THR A 213 -16.65 -8.97 -4.53
CA THR A 213 -15.29 -9.30 -5.04
C THR A 213 -15.17 -9.13 -6.55
N TYR A 214 -13.96 -9.24 -7.10
CA TYR A 214 -13.71 -9.38 -8.54
C TYR A 214 -13.14 -10.78 -8.82
N ALA A 215 -13.92 -11.62 -9.50
CA ALA A 215 -13.52 -12.98 -9.86
C ALA A 215 -13.37 -13.12 -11.38
N PHE A 216 -12.41 -13.93 -11.83
CA PHE A 216 -12.32 -14.29 -13.25
C PHE A 216 -13.60 -15.03 -13.66
N MET A 217 -14.17 -14.62 -14.79
CA MET A 217 -15.30 -15.34 -15.38
C MET A 217 -14.78 -16.58 -16.09
N VAL A 218 -15.36 -17.72 -15.77
CA VAL A 218 -15.14 -18.99 -16.46
C VAL A 218 -16.48 -19.62 -16.82
N VAL A 219 -16.46 -20.63 -17.68
CA VAL A 219 -17.67 -21.34 -18.10
C VAL A 219 -17.72 -22.73 -17.48
N ASP A 220 -18.92 -23.18 -17.15
CA ASP A 220 -19.18 -24.55 -16.74
C ASP A 220 -19.09 -25.49 -17.94
N PHE A 221 -17.96 -26.17 -18.10
CA PHE A 221 -17.78 -27.17 -19.17
C PHE A 221 -18.62 -28.43 -18.94
N TRP A 222 -19.01 -28.72 -17.70
CA TRP A 222 -19.65 -29.97 -17.28
C TRP A 222 -21.18 -29.93 -17.35
N GLY A 223 -21.78 -28.73 -17.49
CA GLY A 223 -23.22 -28.56 -17.75
C GLY A 223 -24.10 -28.84 -16.54
N VAL A 224 -23.60 -28.51 -15.34
CA VAL A 224 -24.28 -28.70 -14.05
C VAL A 224 -25.01 -27.44 -13.57
N LEU A 225 -24.69 -26.26 -14.12
CA LEU A 225 -25.37 -24.99 -13.84
C LEU A 225 -26.52 -24.72 -14.81
N ALA A 226 -27.71 -24.42 -14.29
CA ALA A 226 -28.86 -24.01 -15.09
C ALA A 226 -28.77 -22.53 -15.52
N PRO A 227 -29.55 -22.08 -16.53
CA PRO A 227 -29.60 -20.67 -16.90
C PRO A 227 -30.02 -19.79 -15.70
N GLY A 228 -29.21 -18.76 -15.39
CA GLY A 228 -29.43 -17.88 -14.24
C GLY A 228 -28.76 -18.35 -12.94
N GLU A 229 -28.13 -19.53 -12.93
CA GLU A 229 -27.28 -20.00 -11.84
C GLU A 229 -25.80 -19.65 -12.09
N VAL A 230 -25.06 -19.33 -11.05
CA VAL A 230 -23.60 -19.19 -11.06
C VAL A 230 -22.98 -19.97 -9.89
N HIS A 231 -21.71 -20.34 -9.99
CA HIS A 231 -20.99 -21.01 -8.91
C HIS A 231 -19.74 -20.21 -8.51
N ILE A 232 -19.47 -20.13 -7.21
CA ILE A 232 -18.25 -19.55 -6.66
C ILE A 232 -17.86 -20.28 -5.38
N CYS A 233 -16.61 -20.68 -5.30
CA CYS A 233 -15.97 -21.21 -4.10
C CYS A 233 -14.72 -20.38 -3.80
N PHE A 234 -14.44 -20.13 -2.53
CA PHE A 234 -13.24 -19.43 -2.10
C PHE A 234 -12.14 -20.43 -1.73
N SER A 235 -10.87 -20.10 -2.01
CA SER A 235 -9.75 -20.94 -1.58
C SER A 235 -9.49 -20.88 -0.07
N SER A 236 -9.84 -19.75 0.54
CA SER A 236 -9.81 -19.48 1.97
C SER A 236 -11.13 -18.84 2.42
N LYS A 237 -11.38 -18.82 3.73
CA LYS A 237 -12.51 -18.09 4.32
C LYS A 237 -12.54 -16.64 3.81
N PHE A 238 -13.66 -16.23 3.24
CA PHE A 238 -13.88 -14.87 2.74
C PHE A 238 -14.76 -14.09 3.70
N GLY A 239 -14.31 -12.89 4.10
CA GLY A 239 -14.98 -12.07 5.11
C GLY A 239 -14.32 -12.19 6.48
N ASP A 240 -14.84 -11.43 7.45
CA ASP A 240 -14.32 -11.40 8.83
C ASP A 240 -15.45 -11.75 9.81
N GLY A 241 -15.19 -12.62 10.79
CA GLY A 241 -16.10 -12.91 11.89
C GLY A 241 -17.17 -13.96 11.57
N PRO A 242 -18.42 -13.82 12.07
CA PRO A 242 -19.47 -14.83 11.86
C PRO A 242 -19.98 -14.94 10.41
N ASP A 243 -19.57 -14.00 9.54
CA ASP A 243 -19.93 -13.91 8.12
C ASP A 243 -18.82 -14.46 7.20
N GLU A 244 -18.08 -15.48 7.64
CA GLU A 244 -17.08 -16.15 6.81
C GLU A 244 -17.72 -17.08 5.78
N TYR A 245 -17.39 -16.89 4.50
CA TYR A 245 -17.90 -17.68 3.38
C TYR A 245 -16.82 -18.59 2.80
N LEU A 246 -17.15 -19.86 2.55
CA LEU A 246 -16.39 -20.76 1.68
C LEU A 246 -17.01 -20.89 0.28
N ASP A 247 -18.30 -20.61 0.17
CA ASP A 247 -19.09 -20.54 -1.04
C ASP A 247 -20.28 -19.58 -0.81
N LEU A 248 -21.12 -19.40 -1.83
CA LEU A 248 -22.31 -18.55 -1.77
C LEU A 248 -23.59 -19.34 -2.06
N ASP A 249 -23.70 -20.60 -1.62
CA ASP A 249 -24.88 -21.43 -1.93
C ASP A 249 -26.19 -20.77 -1.49
N GLY A 250 -27.18 -20.78 -2.40
CA GLY A 250 -28.50 -20.26 -2.11
C GLY A 250 -28.57 -18.75 -1.87
N ILE A 251 -27.59 -17.98 -2.37
CA ILE A 251 -27.56 -16.51 -2.23
C ILE A 251 -27.81 -15.86 -3.59
N ASP A 252 -28.64 -14.82 -3.63
CA ASP A 252 -28.77 -13.97 -4.81
C ASP A 252 -27.56 -13.05 -4.92
N VAL A 253 -27.01 -12.89 -6.12
CA VAL A 253 -25.84 -12.06 -6.36
C VAL A 253 -26.04 -11.13 -7.55
N LEU A 254 -25.41 -9.95 -7.49
CA LEU A 254 -25.24 -9.08 -8.65
C LEU A 254 -23.91 -9.38 -9.31
N VAL A 255 -23.93 -9.53 -10.63
CA VAL A 255 -22.73 -9.65 -11.46
C VAL A 255 -22.65 -8.51 -12.45
N ALA A 256 -21.48 -7.91 -12.58
CA ALA A 256 -21.23 -6.80 -13.50
C ALA A 256 -19.78 -6.84 -14.01
N ARG A 257 -19.53 -6.31 -15.20
CA ARG A 257 -18.18 -6.12 -15.73
C ARG A 257 -17.86 -4.64 -15.84
N SER A 258 -16.61 -4.27 -15.57
CA SER A 258 -16.15 -2.90 -15.76
C SER A 258 -15.40 -2.77 -17.10
N PRO A 259 -15.69 -1.74 -17.92
CA PRO A 259 -16.69 -0.69 -17.71
C PRO A 259 -18.13 -1.17 -17.97
N ALA A 260 -19.10 -0.56 -17.28
CA ALA A 260 -20.53 -0.77 -17.53
C ALA A 260 -21.18 0.55 -17.98
N HIS A 261 -22.06 0.48 -18.97
CA HIS A 261 -22.63 1.64 -19.65
C HIS A 261 -24.13 1.58 -19.84
N LEU A 262 -24.70 0.39 -20.01
CA LEU A 262 -26.13 0.20 -20.17
C LEU A 262 -26.78 -0.11 -18.81
N PRO A 263 -28.06 0.26 -18.61
CA PRO A 263 -28.79 -0.13 -17.41
C PRO A 263 -28.88 -1.65 -17.20
N SER A 264 -28.71 -2.44 -18.26
CA SER A 264 -28.70 -3.90 -18.24
C SER A 264 -27.33 -4.52 -17.95
N ASP A 265 -26.24 -3.75 -17.86
CA ASP A 265 -24.89 -4.32 -17.72
C ASP A 265 -24.62 -4.91 -16.31
N ILE A 266 -25.56 -4.73 -15.38
CA ILE A 266 -25.59 -5.42 -14.07
C ILE A 266 -26.74 -6.43 -14.10
N GLN A 267 -26.43 -7.69 -13.85
CA GLN A 267 -27.40 -8.79 -13.84
C GLN A 267 -27.55 -9.35 -12.42
N LYS A 268 -28.79 -9.64 -12.01
CA LYS A 268 -29.09 -10.39 -10.79
C LYS A 268 -29.24 -11.87 -11.13
N VAL A 269 -28.48 -12.73 -10.45
CA VAL A 269 -28.41 -14.18 -10.68
C VAL A 269 -28.37 -14.92 -9.34
N ARG A 270 -28.56 -16.24 -9.37
CA ARG A 270 -28.53 -17.09 -8.17
C ARG A 270 -27.18 -17.79 -8.05
N ALA A 271 -26.49 -17.62 -6.94
CA ALA A 271 -25.34 -18.47 -6.62
C ALA A 271 -25.82 -19.82 -6.09
N VAL A 272 -25.32 -20.90 -6.68
CA VAL A 272 -25.67 -22.28 -6.35
C VAL A 272 -24.41 -23.12 -6.27
N PHE A 273 -24.23 -23.80 -5.14
CA PHE A 273 -23.11 -24.71 -4.96
C PHE A 273 -23.37 -26.01 -5.74
N LYS A 274 -22.36 -26.43 -6.49
CA LYS A 274 -22.35 -27.68 -7.25
C LYS A 274 -21.14 -28.48 -6.78
N PRO A 275 -21.32 -29.62 -6.08
CA PRO A 275 -20.22 -30.42 -5.56
C PRO A 275 -19.18 -30.82 -6.62
N GLU A 276 -19.62 -30.97 -7.87
CA GLU A 276 -18.81 -31.27 -9.04
C GLU A 276 -17.75 -30.19 -9.31
N LEU A 277 -18.07 -28.93 -8.98
CA LEU A 277 -17.23 -27.76 -9.26
C LEU A 277 -16.39 -27.31 -8.05
N ARG A 278 -16.50 -27.97 -6.89
CA ARG A 278 -15.89 -27.56 -5.60
C ARG A 278 -14.37 -27.31 -5.61
N ARG A 279 -13.65 -27.90 -6.59
CA ARG A 279 -12.20 -27.74 -6.74
C ARG A 279 -11.81 -26.46 -7.50
N LEU A 280 -12.77 -25.83 -8.18
CA LEU A 280 -12.59 -24.62 -8.98
C LEU A 280 -12.81 -23.40 -8.09
N LYS A 281 -11.76 -23.06 -7.35
CA LYS A 281 -11.77 -21.99 -6.36
C LYS A 281 -11.34 -20.65 -6.96
N ASP A 282 -11.84 -19.56 -6.40
CA ASP A 282 -11.51 -18.17 -6.72
C ASP A 282 -11.84 -17.71 -8.16
N VAL A 283 -12.79 -18.40 -8.78
CA VAL A 283 -13.41 -18.03 -10.07
C VAL A 283 -14.91 -17.98 -9.91
N ILE A 284 -15.58 -17.22 -10.79
CA ILE A 284 -17.03 -17.30 -10.93
C ILE A 284 -17.37 -18.08 -12.19
N ILE A 285 -18.12 -19.16 -12.03
CA ILE A 285 -18.47 -20.09 -13.11
C ILE A 285 -19.87 -19.75 -13.61
N PHE A 286 -19.96 -19.44 -14.90
CA PHE A 286 -21.19 -19.12 -15.60
C PHE A 286 -21.76 -20.35 -16.33
N PRO A 287 -23.08 -20.43 -16.51
CA PRO A 287 -23.70 -21.58 -17.13
C PRO A 287 -23.39 -21.60 -18.62
N ARG A 288 -23.11 -22.79 -19.16
CA ARG A 288 -22.99 -23.01 -20.61
C ARG A 288 -24.34 -23.10 -21.33
N THR A 289 -25.45 -23.10 -20.58
CA THR A 289 -26.83 -23.23 -21.08
C THR A 289 -27.56 -21.90 -21.03
N GLY A 290 -28.52 -21.70 -21.94
CA GLY A 290 -29.31 -20.47 -22.07
C GLY A 290 -29.35 -19.98 -23.52
N MET A 291 -30.09 -18.89 -23.76
CA MET A 291 -30.20 -18.30 -25.10
C MET A 291 -28.94 -17.52 -25.50
N GLU A 292 -28.30 -16.87 -24.52
CA GLU A 292 -27.10 -16.04 -24.72
C GLU A 292 -26.17 -16.22 -23.50
N PRO A 293 -24.84 -16.11 -23.67
CA PRO A 293 -23.89 -16.22 -22.56
C PRO A 293 -24.11 -15.12 -21.52
N LEU A 294 -23.97 -15.44 -20.23
CA LEU A 294 -24.08 -14.43 -19.18
C LEU A 294 -22.96 -13.38 -19.28
N ALA A 295 -21.74 -13.77 -19.69
CA ALA A 295 -20.63 -12.82 -19.89
C ALA A 295 -20.96 -11.73 -20.94
N ASP A 296 -21.65 -12.11 -22.03
CA ASP A 296 -22.05 -11.18 -23.09
C ASP A 296 -23.05 -10.12 -22.60
N LYS A 297 -23.95 -10.51 -21.68
CA LYS A 297 -24.86 -9.57 -20.99
C LYS A 297 -24.12 -8.53 -20.14
N LEU A 298 -22.88 -8.80 -19.75
CA LEU A 298 -22.07 -7.92 -18.91
C LEU A 298 -21.22 -6.99 -19.79
N SER A 299 -21.89 -6.11 -20.52
CA SER A 299 -21.27 -5.15 -21.44
C SER A 299 -20.49 -5.82 -22.59
N GLY A 300 -20.98 -6.94 -23.13
CA GLY A 300 -20.34 -7.67 -24.23
C GLY A 300 -19.05 -8.40 -23.82
N GLY A 301 -19.00 -8.91 -22.59
CA GLY A 301 -17.83 -9.62 -22.07
C GLY A 301 -17.69 -11.04 -22.62
N ASP A 302 -16.50 -11.61 -22.45
CA ASP A 302 -16.19 -13.00 -22.81
C ASP A 302 -15.43 -13.70 -21.66
N TYR A 303 -14.83 -14.87 -21.93
CA TYR A 303 -14.05 -15.62 -20.97
C TYR A 303 -12.55 -15.64 -21.32
N ASP A 304 -12.03 -14.63 -22.02
CA ASP A 304 -10.62 -14.55 -22.43
C ASP A 304 -9.67 -13.98 -21.34
N GLY A 305 -10.26 -13.61 -20.20
CA GLY A 305 -9.62 -13.05 -19.02
C GLY A 305 -10.41 -11.95 -18.33
N ASP A 306 -11.65 -11.69 -18.76
CA ASP A 306 -12.54 -10.76 -18.10
C ASP A 306 -12.88 -11.20 -16.67
N LYS A 307 -13.11 -10.21 -15.81
CA LYS A 307 -13.51 -10.39 -14.41
C LYS A 307 -14.88 -9.79 -14.17
N ALA A 308 -15.72 -10.49 -13.42
CA ALA A 308 -16.97 -9.96 -12.91
C ALA A 308 -16.76 -9.38 -11.50
N TRP A 309 -17.27 -8.17 -11.27
CA TRP A 309 -17.67 -7.74 -9.94
C TRP A 309 -18.86 -8.58 -9.51
N VAL A 310 -18.73 -9.28 -8.39
CA VAL A 310 -19.76 -10.12 -7.78
C VAL A 310 -20.11 -9.51 -6.44
N CYS A 311 -21.40 -9.24 -6.19
CA CYS A 311 -21.86 -8.62 -4.94
C CYS A 311 -23.04 -9.40 -4.37
N TRP A 312 -22.96 -9.72 -3.09
CA TRP A 312 -23.98 -10.44 -2.35
C TRP A 312 -24.42 -9.71 -1.07
N GLU A 313 -24.20 -8.40 -1.03
CA GLU A 313 -24.68 -7.53 0.04
C GLU A 313 -26.22 -7.44 -0.01
N PRO A 314 -26.98 -8.02 0.95
CA PRO A 314 -28.43 -8.13 0.85
C PRO A 314 -29.12 -6.78 0.64
N GLU A 315 -28.66 -5.72 1.29
CA GLU A 315 -29.28 -4.39 1.14
C GLU A 315 -29.15 -3.80 -0.28
N ILE A 316 -28.09 -4.17 -1.00
CA ILE A 316 -27.89 -3.78 -2.40
C ILE A 316 -28.64 -4.75 -3.32
N VAL A 317 -28.49 -6.07 -3.10
CA VAL A 317 -29.03 -7.12 -3.97
C VAL A 317 -30.56 -7.16 -3.93
N ASP A 318 -31.16 -7.11 -2.76
CA ASP A 318 -32.62 -7.22 -2.58
C ASP A 318 -33.34 -5.98 -3.09
N ASN A 319 -32.65 -4.84 -3.02
CA ASN A 319 -33.14 -3.58 -3.56
C ASN A 319 -32.89 -3.44 -5.07
N PHE A 320 -32.26 -4.40 -5.76
CA PHE A 320 -31.98 -4.32 -7.20
C PHE A 320 -32.90 -5.24 -8.00
N ARG A 321 -33.60 -4.66 -8.99
CA ARG A 321 -34.44 -5.40 -9.95
C ARG A 321 -33.77 -5.58 -11.32
N GLY A 322 -32.87 -4.67 -11.69
CA GLY A 322 -32.26 -4.63 -13.01
C GLY A 322 -33.21 -4.22 -14.13
N LYS A 323 -32.68 -4.08 -15.34
CA LYS A 323 -33.44 -3.73 -16.56
C LYS A 323 -33.06 -4.65 -17.71
N PRO A 324 -34.01 -4.95 -18.62
CA PRO A 324 -33.70 -5.69 -19.83
C PRO A 324 -32.76 -4.88 -20.74
N PRO A 325 -31.97 -5.56 -21.60
CA PRO A 325 -31.13 -4.89 -22.58
C PRO A 325 -31.94 -3.93 -23.46
N PRO A 326 -31.55 -2.65 -23.57
CA PRO A 326 -32.23 -1.71 -24.43
C PRO A 326 -31.93 -2.00 -25.90
N VAL A 327 -32.83 -1.62 -26.80
CA VAL A 327 -32.64 -1.82 -28.25
C VAL A 327 -31.38 -1.10 -28.75
N LYS A 328 -30.49 -1.82 -29.43
CA LYS A 328 -29.27 -1.29 -30.02
C LYS A 328 -29.58 -0.44 -31.27
N PRO A 329 -29.19 0.84 -31.31
CA PRO A 329 -29.36 1.67 -32.50
C PRO A 329 -28.43 1.25 -33.64
N GLU A 330 -28.83 1.55 -34.87
CA GLU A 330 -27.95 1.42 -36.03
C GLU A 330 -27.05 2.65 -36.17
N PHE A 331 -25.75 2.40 -36.32
CA PHE A 331 -24.71 3.43 -36.45
C PHE A 331 -24.13 3.55 -37.85
N SER A 332 -24.25 2.50 -38.68
CA SER A 332 -23.65 2.42 -40.03
C SER A 332 -22.16 2.82 -40.05
N LEU A 333 -21.38 2.28 -39.11
CA LEU A 333 -19.95 2.56 -39.00
C LEU A 333 -19.19 1.93 -40.17
N GLU A 334 -18.35 2.72 -40.82
CA GLU A 334 -17.44 2.25 -41.86
C GLU A 334 -16.37 1.33 -41.26
N ARG A 335 -16.07 0.24 -41.97
CA ARG A 335 -15.03 -0.72 -41.60
C ARG A 335 -14.08 -0.92 -42.77
N ASP A 336 -12.80 -0.81 -42.48
CA ASP A 336 -11.74 -1.26 -43.36
C ASP A 336 -11.70 -2.79 -43.32
N ALA A 337 -12.11 -3.42 -44.42
CA ALA A 337 -12.23 -4.87 -44.55
C ALA A 337 -11.15 -5.48 -45.46
N ASP A 338 -10.12 -4.69 -45.81
CA ASP A 338 -9.03 -5.19 -46.66
C ASP A 338 -8.31 -6.36 -46.00
N LYS A 339 -8.22 -7.46 -46.72
CA LYS A 339 -7.56 -8.69 -46.23
C LYS A 339 -6.08 -8.66 -46.58
N VAL A 340 -5.26 -9.31 -45.76
CA VAL A 340 -3.81 -9.51 -45.99
C VAL A 340 -3.50 -9.99 -47.42
N LYS A 341 -4.37 -10.84 -47.99
CA LYS A 341 -4.24 -11.37 -49.36
C LYS A 341 -4.10 -10.29 -50.44
N ILE A 342 -4.70 -9.11 -50.26
CA ILE A 342 -4.62 -8.00 -51.23
C ILE A 342 -3.21 -7.41 -51.27
N PHE A 343 -2.54 -7.34 -50.12
CA PHE A 343 -1.16 -6.84 -50.04
C PHE A 343 -0.14 -7.84 -50.60
N LEU A 344 -0.46 -9.14 -50.51
CA LEU A 344 0.40 -10.22 -50.98
C LEU A 344 0.21 -10.57 -52.47
N SER A 345 -0.79 -10.01 -53.15
CA SER A 345 -0.95 -10.20 -54.61
C SER A 345 0.08 -9.40 -55.41
N GLU A 346 0.31 -9.78 -56.67
CA GLU A 346 1.19 -9.04 -57.58
C GLU A 346 0.78 -7.56 -57.65
N GLY A 347 1.72 -6.65 -57.34
CA GLY A 347 1.48 -5.21 -57.27
C GLY A 347 0.92 -4.68 -55.95
N GLY A 348 0.66 -5.54 -54.95
CA GLY A 348 0.08 -5.16 -53.64
C GLY A 348 1.05 -4.54 -52.62
N GLY A 349 2.33 -4.39 -52.97
CA GLY A 349 3.35 -3.77 -52.10
C GLY A 349 3.84 -4.65 -50.94
N GLY A 350 3.28 -5.84 -50.74
CA GLY A 350 3.75 -6.81 -49.75
C GLY A 350 3.48 -6.40 -48.30
N ILE A 351 4.27 -6.97 -47.39
CA ILE A 351 4.13 -6.74 -45.94
C ILE A 351 4.33 -5.27 -45.58
N ASP A 352 5.24 -4.56 -46.27
CA ASP A 352 5.55 -3.15 -45.97
C ASP A 352 4.33 -2.25 -46.21
N ALA A 353 3.59 -2.45 -47.30
CA ALA A 353 2.35 -1.72 -47.58
C ALA A 353 1.24 -2.03 -46.56
N MET A 354 1.15 -3.30 -46.12
CA MET A 354 0.22 -3.69 -45.05
C MET A 354 0.57 -2.97 -43.74
N LEU A 355 1.85 -2.93 -43.38
CA LEU A 355 2.33 -2.24 -42.18
C LEU A 355 2.06 -0.74 -42.28
N GLU A 356 2.40 -0.10 -43.40
CA GLU A 356 2.15 1.32 -43.63
C GLU A 356 0.67 1.68 -43.41
N LYS A 357 -0.25 0.88 -43.97
CA LYS A 357 -1.69 1.06 -43.76
C LYS A 357 -2.10 0.85 -42.30
N ALA A 358 -1.59 -0.19 -41.65
CA ALA A 358 -1.87 -0.47 -40.25
C ALA A 358 -1.36 0.65 -39.33
N PHE A 359 -0.18 1.22 -39.62
CA PHE A 359 0.37 2.39 -38.92
C PHE A 359 -0.53 3.62 -39.14
N ALA A 360 -0.91 3.91 -40.38
CA ALA A 360 -1.80 5.02 -40.70
C ALA A 360 -3.14 4.94 -39.96
N PHE A 361 -3.69 3.72 -39.79
CA PHE A 361 -4.90 3.48 -39.00
C PHE A 361 -4.67 3.66 -37.49
N ASN A 362 -3.62 3.05 -36.93
CA ASN A 362 -3.37 3.05 -35.48
C ASN A 362 -2.89 4.41 -34.94
N LEU A 363 -2.30 5.25 -35.79
CA LEU A 363 -1.88 6.61 -35.44
C LEU A 363 -3.03 7.63 -35.48
N GLN A 364 -4.23 7.23 -35.95
CA GLN A 364 -5.40 8.10 -35.87
C GLN A 364 -5.79 8.38 -34.41
N PRO A 365 -6.33 9.57 -34.09
CA PRO A 365 -6.84 9.87 -32.75
C PRO A 365 -7.92 8.86 -32.31
N LYS A 366 -7.67 8.15 -31.21
CA LYS A 366 -8.66 7.24 -30.62
C LYS A 366 -9.72 8.02 -29.86
N LEU A 367 -10.94 8.03 -30.39
CA LEU A 367 -12.04 8.84 -29.83
C LEU A 367 -12.84 8.14 -28.73
N LEU A 368 -12.58 6.85 -28.43
CA LEU A 368 -13.28 6.10 -27.38
C LEU A 368 -13.32 6.85 -26.03
N GLY A 369 -12.16 7.37 -25.58
CA GLY A 369 -12.09 8.14 -24.33
C GLY A 369 -12.87 9.46 -24.39
N MET A 370 -12.84 10.16 -25.53
CA MET A 370 -13.59 11.39 -25.74
C MET A 370 -15.09 11.14 -25.72
N CYS A 371 -15.56 10.11 -26.44
CA CYS A 371 -16.96 9.70 -26.46
C CYS A 371 -17.43 9.24 -25.07
N THR A 372 -16.59 8.52 -24.32
CA THR A 372 -16.88 8.08 -22.95
C THR A 372 -17.09 9.28 -22.03
N SER A 373 -16.17 10.25 -22.07
CA SER A 373 -16.30 11.48 -21.27
C SER A 373 -17.52 12.31 -21.68
N TYR A 374 -17.88 12.33 -22.97
CA TYR A 374 -19.07 13.03 -23.44
C TYR A 374 -20.36 12.35 -22.96
N LYS A 375 -20.44 11.01 -23.04
CA LYS A 375 -21.56 10.23 -22.49
C LYS A 375 -21.74 10.48 -21.00
N GLU A 376 -20.65 10.47 -20.23
CA GLU A 376 -20.66 10.74 -18.79
C GLU A 376 -21.24 12.14 -18.47
N ARG A 377 -20.79 13.18 -19.20
CA ARG A 377 -21.36 14.53 -19.08
C ARG A 377 -22.84 14.57 -19.44
N LEU A 378 -23.25 13.83 -20.47
CA LEU A 378 -24.64 13.80 -20.92
C LEU A 378 -25.54 13.08 -19.90
N SER A 379 -25.09 11.94 -19.37
CA SER A 379 -25.82 11.20 -18.33
C SER A 379 -25.92 12.02 -17.05
N TYR A 380 -24.86 12.75 -16.69
CA TYR A 380 -24.86 13.66 -15.56
C TYR A 380 -25.87 14.80 -15.76
N TYR A 381 -25.83 15.47 -16.92
CA TYR A 381 -26.73 16.58 -17.25
C TYR A 381 -28.21 16.18 -17.20
N TYR A 382 -28.56 14.99 -17.71
CA TYR A 382 -29.93 14.47 -17.62
C TYR A 382 -30.25 13.81 -16.28
N ASN A 383 -29.25 13.63 -15.41
CA ASN A 383 -29.31 12.78 -14.21
C ASN A 383 -29.96 11.41 -14.51
N SER A 384 -29.57 10.80 -15.64
CA SER A 384 -30.19 9.57 -16.14
C SER A 384 -29.26 8.80 -17.06
N ILE A 385 -29.11 7.50 -16.80
CA ILE A 385 -28.47 6.55 -17.72
C ILE A 385 -29.45 5.90 -18.70
N SER A 386 -30.75 6.00 -18.43
CA SER A 386 -31.82 5.43 -19.25
C SER A 386 -32.34 6.39 -20.32
N HIS A 387 -31.82 7.62 -20.38
CA HIS A 387 -32.19 8.57 -21.43
C HIS A 387 -31.79 8.05 -22.82
N LYS A 388 -32.66 8.18 -23.83
CA LYS A 388 -32.48 7.61 -25.19
C LYS A 388 -31.11 7.93 -25.80
N SER A 389 -30.67 9.20 -25.73
CA SER A 389 -29.37 9.61 -26.26
C SER A 389 -28.20 9.03 -25.47
N VAL A 390 -28.36 8.80 -24.16
CA VAL A 390 -27.33 8.19 -23.32
C VAL A 390 -27.19 6.71 -23.65
N ILE A 391 -28.31 5.99 -23.78
CA ILE A 391 -28.34 4.59 -24.25
C ILE A 391 -27.68 4.47 -25.62
N ALA A 392 -27.99 5.37 -26.56
CA ALA A 392 -27.39 5.33 -27.89
C ALA A 392 -25.87 5.56 -27.85
N LEU A 393 -25.38 6.47 -27.00
CA LEU A 393 -23.95 6.64 -26.79
C LEU A 393 -23.32 5.44 -26.08
N SER A 394 -23.99 4.82 -25.11
CA SER A 394 -23.51 3.58 -24.47
C SER A 394 -23.28 2.46 -25.50
N TRP A 395 -24.24 2.25 -26.40
CA TRP A 395 -24.09 1.29 -27.49
C TRP A 395 -22.98 1.65 -28.49
N LEU A 396 -22.78 2.94 -28.77
CA LEU A 396 -21.66 3.40 -29.59
C LEU A 396 -20.31 3.07 -28.92
N LEU A 397 -20.19 3.23 -27.59
CA LEU A 397 -18.97 2.87 -26.87
C LEU A 397 -18.67 1.38 -26.95
N SER A 398 -19.69 0.52 -26.91
CA SER A 398 -19.52 -0.93 -27.09
C SER A 398 -18.94 -1.27 -28.47
N GLU A 399 -19.38 -0.59 -29.54
CA GLU A 399 -18.77 -0.77 -30.88
C GLU A 399 -17.33 -0.25 -30.94
N LEU A 400 -17.06 0.90 -30.31
CA LEU A 400 -15.74 1.53 -30.33
C LEU A 400 -14.70 0.83 -29.44
N ALA A 401 -15.11 0.05 -28.44
CA ALA A 401 -14.21 -0.80 -27.66
C ALA A 401 -13.45 -1.79 -28.56
N ASP A 402 -14.10 -2.21 -29.64
CA ASP A 402 -13.60 -3.17 -30.61
C ASP A 402 -13.02 -2.52 -31.87
N GLN A 403 -12.84 -1.19 -31.86
CA GLN A 403 -12.45 -0.41 -33.03
C GLN A 403 -11.20 -0.96 -33.73
N ALA A 404 -10.16 -1.29 -32.95
CA ALA A 404 -8.88 -1.74 -33.51
C ALA A 404 -8.94 -3.14 -34.12
N LYS A 405 -9.72 -4.06 -33.52
CA LYS A 405 -9.83 -5.45 -34.00
C LYS A 405 -10.83 -5.59 -35.15
N SER A 406 -11.83 -4.70 -35.20
CA SER A 406 -12.90 -4.73 -36.21
C SER A 406 -12.69 -3.77 -37.37
N GLY A 407 -11.54 -3.07 -37.42
CA GLY A 407 -11.20 -2.14 -38.52
C GLY A 407 -12.13 -0.94 -38.62
N ILE A 408 -12.79 -0.53 -37.53
CA ILE A 408 -13.77 0.56 -37.56
C ILE A 408 -13.05 1.90 -37.80
N VAL A 409 -13.44 2.59 -38.87
CA VAL A 409 -12.91 3.92 -39.22
C VAL A 409 -13.75 4.99 -38.52
N PHE A 410 -13.19 5.60 -37.48
CA PHE A 410 -13.92 6.57 -36.67
C PHE A 410 -13.08 7.80 -36.33
N ASN A 411 -13.36 8.91 -37.01
CA ASN A 411 -12.64 10.19 -36.89
C ASN A 411 -13.56 11.31 -36.37
N ASP A 412 -13.02 12.52 -36.24
CA ASP A 412 -13.75 13.70 -35.73
C ASP A 412 -14.97 14.10 -36.58
N GLN A 413 -14.97 13.81 -37.88
CA GLN A 413 -16.13 14.07 -38.74
C GLN A 413 -17.25 13.08 -38.42
N HIS A 414 -16.93 11.79 -38.31
CA HIS A 414 -17.88 10.74 -37.91
C HIS A 414 -18.47 11.02 -36.53
N TRP A 415 -17.62 11.39 -35.56
CA TRP A 415 -18.07 11.78 -34.23
C TRP A 415 -19.02 12.98 -34.25
N ARG A 416 -18.68 14.06 -34.97
CA ARG A 416 -19.55 15.24 -35.06
C ARG A 416 -20.91 14.90 -35.67
N HIS A 417 -20.94 14.08 -36.73
CA HIS A 417 -22.17 13.65 -37.38
C HIS A 417 -23.04 12.81 -36.44
N LEU A 418 -22.48 11.75 -35.85
CA LEU A 418 -23.20 10.89 -34.91
C LEU A 418 -23.66 11.66 -33.68
N ARG A 419 -22.82 12.50 -33.09
CA ARG A 419 -23.20 13.32 -31.93
C ARG A 419 -24.40 14.21 -32.26
N ASN A 420 -24.38 14.91 -33.39
CA ASN A 420 -25.49 15.78 -33.79
C ASN A 420 -26.77 14.97 -34.04
N ARG A 421 -26.65 13.76 -34.63
CA ARG A 421 -27.79 12.86 -34.88
C ARG A 421 -28.38 12.27 -33.59
N LEU A 422 -27.53 11.84 -32.66
CA LEU A 422 -27.95 11.13 -31.44
C LEU A 422 -28.36 12.08 -30.31
N VAL A 423 -27.78 13.28 -30.26
CA VAL A 423 -27.90 14.22 -29.13
C VAL A 423 -28.57 15.54 -29.53
N GLY A 424 -28.53 15.93 -30.80
CA GLY A 424 -29.12 17.17 -31.31
C GLY A 424 -28.22 18.40 -31.13
N GLU A 425 -28.84 19.57 -30.85
CA GLU A 425 -28.15 20.87 -30.81
C GLU A 425 -27.31 21.12 -29.55
N LYS A 426 -27.42 20.27 -28.52
CA LYS A 426 -26.70 20.43 -27.24
C LYS A 426 -25.23 20.03 -27.35
N ARG A 427 -24.42 20.92 -27.92
CA ARG A 427 -22.99 20.67 -28.21
C ARG A 427 -22.07 20.85 -27.01
N GLN A 428 -22.41 21.71 -26.06
CA GLN A 428 -21.60 21.96 -24.86
C GLN A 428 -22.33 21.45 -23.62
N LEU A 429 -21.66 20.57 -22.88
CA LEU A 429 -22.16 19.99 -21.64
C LEU A 429 -21.26 20.45 -20.49
N PRO A 430 -21.82 20.80 -19.32
CA PRO A 430 -21.01 21.14 -18.15
C PRO A 430 -20.19 19.92 -17.70
N ASN A 431 -19.08 20.18 -17.03
CA ASN A 431 -18.36 19.12 -16.34
C ASN A 431 -19.14 18.70 -15.08
N PRO A 432 -19.18 17.40 -14.74
CA PRO A 432 -19.79 16.95 -13.49
C PRO A 432 -19.12 17.59 -12.27
N ALA A 433 -19.90 17.94 -11.25
CA ALA A 433 -19.39 18.62 -10.06
C ALA A 433 -18.34 17.76 -9.32
N TYR A 434 -18.54 16.43 -9.23
CA TYR A 434 -17.56 15.50 -8.66
C TYR A 434 -16.21 15.47 -9.38
N LYS A 435 -16.05 16.07 -10.58
CA LYS A 435 -14.73 16.22 -11.21
C LYS A 435 -14.00 17.51 -10.81
N SER A 436 -14.70 18.44 -10.16
CA SER A 436 -14.13 19.69 -9.68
C SER A 436 -13.39 19.52 -8.35
N LYS A 437 -12.40 20.39 -8.12
CA LYS A 437 -11.78 20.58 -6.79
C LYS A 437 -12.60 21.49 -5.88
N MET A 438 -13.49 22.30 -6.45
CA MET A 438 -14.35 23.18 -5.67
C MET A 438 -15.50 22.34 -5.10
N THR A 439 -15.66 22.39 -3.79
CA THR A 439 -16.85 21.91 -3.07
C THR A 439 -18.05 22.69 -3.58
N ALA A 440 -18.73 22.14 -4.60
CA ALA A 440 -20.03 22.63 -5.01
C ALA A 440 -20.96 22.57 -3.79
N ARG A 441 -21.80 23.60 -3.64
CA ARG A 441 -22.62 23.84 -2.45
C ARG A 441 -23.43 22.60 -2.10
N TRP A 442 -23.46 22.25 -0.82
CA TRP A 442 -24.21 21.13 -0.24
C TRP A 442 -25.70 21.07 -0.65
N ALA A 443 -26.28 22.15 -1.18
CA ALA A 443 -27.71 22.27 -1.46
C ALA A 443 -28.19 21.74 -2.84
N GLU A 444 -27.29 21.32 -3.75
CA GLU A 444 -27.65 20.92 -5.13
C GLU A 444 -27.16 19.51 -5.55
N ALA A 445 -26.72 18.67 -4.60
CA ALA A 445 -26.10 17.37 -4.89
C ALA A 445 -27.11 16.26 -5.27
N ASP A 446 -27.87 16.46 -6.34
CA ASP A 446 -28.92 15.54 -6.81
C ASP A 446 -28.38 14.25 -7.44
N HIS A 447 -27.20 14.31 -8.06
CA HIS A 447 -26.56 13.16 -8.70
C HIS A 447 -25.91 12.26 -7.64
N ILE A 448 -26.09 10.93 -7.74
CA ILE A 448 -25.62 9.97 -6.72
C ILE A 448 -24.14 10.13 -6.35
N ILE A 449 -23.26 10.35 -7.32
CA ILE A 449 -21.82 10.52 -7.08
C ILE A 449 -21.52 11.83 -6.34
N ASP A 450 -22.25 12.91 -6.65
CA ASP A 450 -22.07 14.20 -5.95
C ASP A 450 -22.55 14.09 -4.50
N HIS A 451 -23.70 13.43 -4.30
CA HIS A 451 -24.24 13.17 -2.96
C HIS A 451 -23.25 12.38 -2.10
N LEU A 452 -22.76 11.24 -2.61
CA LEU A 452 -21.81 10.40 -1.89
C LEU A 452 -20.49 11.14 -1.60
N ARG A 453 -20.00 11.96 -2.52
CA ARG A 453 -18.74 12.68 -2.33
C ARG A 453 -18.85 13.89 -1.39
N PHE A 454 -19.78 14.80 -1.67
CA PHE A 454 -19.81 16.11 -1.04
C PHE A 454 -20.70 16.19 0.20
N VAL A 455 -21.65 15.25 0.34
CA VAL A 455 -22.53 15.16 1.51
C VAL A 455 -22.04 14.06 2.43
N VAL A 456 -21.98 12.81 1.94
CA VAL A 456 -21.66 11.65 2.80
C VAL A 456 -20.17 11.61 3.16
N ALA A 457 -19.28 11.44 2.19
CA ALA A 457 -17.85 11.23 2.45
C ALA A 457 -17.24 12.38 3.26
N LYS A 458 -17.55 13.62 2.89
CA LYS A 458 -17.08 14.80 3.62
C LYS A 458 -17.58 14.82 5.07
N GLY A 459 -18.88 14.59 5.29
CA GLY A 459 -19.45 14.58 6.64
C GLY A 459 -18.83 13.50 7.53
N VAL A 460 -18.65 12.30 6.98
CA VAL A 460 -17.97 11.20 7.68
C VAL A 460 -16.52 11.57 7.98
N ILE A 461 -15.75 12.04 6.99
CA ILE A 461 -14.32 12.40 7.18
C ILE A 461 -14.15 13.49 8.24
N ASP A 462 -14.96 14.55 8.18
CA ASP A 462 -14.90 15.65 9.14
C ASP A 462 -15.21 15.15 10.57
N HIS A 463 -16.20 14.26 10.71
CA HIS A 463 -16.53 13.61 11.98
C HIS A 463 -15.38 12.73 12.50
N GLU A 464 -14.80 11.88 11.65
CA GLU A 464 -13.71 10.97 12.02
C GLU A 464 -12.43 11.71 12.43
N LEU A 465 -12.06 12.78 11.71
CA LEU A 465 -10.91 13.60 12.07
C LEU A 465 -11.13 14.39 13.36
N ALA A 466 -12.36 14.86 13.62
CA ALA A 466 -12.72 15.48 14.90
C ALA A 466 -12.62 14.46 16.04
N SER A 467 -13.18 13.26 15.86
CA SER A 467 -13.11 12.14 16.81
C SER A 467 -11.67 11.75 17.16
N LEU A 468 -10.79 11.68 16.16
CA LEU A 468 -9.36 11.43 16.37
C LEU A 468 -8.67 12.58 17.13
N THR A 469 -9.01 13.82 16.80
CA THR A 469 -8.46 15.00 17.48
C THR A 469 -8.86 15.02 18.95
N ASP A 470 -10.12 14.70 19.24
CA ASP A 470 -10.61 14.63 20.62
C ASP A 470 -10.00 13.47 21.39
N PHE A 471 -9.80 12.31 20.75
CA PHE A 471 -9.06 11.19 21.33
C PHE A 471 -7.66 11.61 21.81
N TYR A 472 -6.90 12.34 20.99
CA TYR A 472 -5.56 12.82 21.39
C TYR A 472 -5.56 13.92 22.44
N LYS A 473 -6.67 14.64 22.66
CA LYS A 473 -6.77 15.62 23.76
C LYS A 473 -6.95 14.94 25.12
N MET A 474 -7.46 13.71 25.16
CA MET A 474 -7.68 12.99 26.41
C MET A 474 -6.36 12.59 27.08
N ASP A 475 -5.35 12.27 26.27
CA ASP A 475 -3.99 11.95 26.72
C ASP A 475 -2.96 12.54 25.72
N PRO A 476 -2.48 13.77 25.97
CA PRO A 476 -1.62 14.48 25.03
C PRO A 476 -0.19 13.93 25.04
N ALA A 477 0.31 13.58 23.85
CA ALA A 477 1.69 13.18 23.64
C ALA A 477 2.65 14.37 23.75
N HIS A 478 3.90 14.11 24.14
CA HIS A 478 4.93 15.11 24.35
C HIS A 478 6.06 14.99 23.32
N SER A 479 6.62 16.12 22.90
CA SER A 479 7.81 16.12 22.04
C SER A 479 9.08 15.80 22.81
N TYR A 480 9.12 16.08 24.11
CA TYR A 480 10.24 15.77 24.99
C TYR A 480 10.22 14.29 25.37
N ASP A 481 11.35 13.61 25.26
CA ASP A 481 11.54 12.23 25.69
C ASP A 481 12.77 12.17 26.62
N THR A 482 12.53 11.78 27.87
CA THR A 482 13.55 11.77 28.92
C THR A 482 14.69 10.81 28.61
N ASP A 483 14.42 9.65 28.03
CA ASP A 483 15.44 8.62 27.78
C ASP A 483 16.45 9.11 26.75
N VAL A 484 15.95 9.75 25.70
CA VAL A 484 16.75 10.28 24.60
C VAL A 484 17.58 11.49 25.05
N VAL A 485 16.98 12.41 25.82
CA VAL A 485 17.67 13.62 26.30
C VAL A 485 18.69 13.28 27.40
N ASN A 486 18.41 12.27 28.22
CA ASN A 486 19.29 11.89 29.32
C ASN A 486 20.65 11.40 28.86
N TYR A 487 20.77 10.85 27.64
CA TYR A 487 22.07 10.47 27.10
C TYR A 487 23.06 11.65 27.05
N TRP A 488 22.59 12.84 26.64
CA TRP A 488 23.39 14.07 26.73
C TRP A 488 23.45 14.62 28.16
N ASN A 489 22.34 14.62 28.91
CA ASN A 489 22.35 15.20 30.26
C ASN A 489 23.30 14.47 31.22
N GLN A 490 23.37 13.13 31.16
CA GLN A 490 24.30 12.34 31.97
C GLN A 490 25.75 12.67 31.62
N PHE A 491 26.08 12.76 30.32
CA PHE A 491 27.39 13.18 29.83
C PHE A 491 27.75 14.60 30.33
N GLU A 492 26.79 15.53 30.25
CA GLU A 492 26.94 16.91 30.72
C GLU A 492 27.07 16.99 32.25
N MET A 493 26.35 16.17 33.01
CA MET A 493 26.45 16.13 34.47
C MET A 493 27.81 15.58 34.92
N ALA A 494 28.31 14.54 34.27
CA ALA A 494 29.59 13.93 34.63
C ALA A 494 30.78 14.87 34.39
N LEU A 495 30.76 15.65 33.30
CA LEU A 495 31.90 16.46 32.86
C LEU A 495 31.73 17.97 33.07
N GLY A 496 30.50 18.46 33.22
CA GLY A 496 30.16 19.88 33.29
C GLY A 496 30.03 20.45 34.69
N GLN A 497 30.06 19.63 35.75
CA GLN A 497 30.06 20.14 37.11
C GLN A 497 31.39 20.84 37.45
N PRO A 498 31.36 22.01 38.10
CA PRO A 498 32.57 22.63 38.61
C PRO A 498 33.17 21.76 39.72
N ASP A 499 34.49 21.69 39.77
CA ASP A 499 35.22 21.12 40.88
C ASP A 499 35.03 21.96 42.17
N ARG A 500 35.66 21.55 43.27
CA ARG A 500 35.58 22.26 44.57
C ARG A 500 36.07 23.72 44.50
N ASN A 501 36.76 24.12 43.42
CA ASN A 501 37.32 25.44 43.20
C ASN A 501 36.53 26.28 42.17
N GLY A 502 35.38 25.79 41.68
CA GLY A 502 34.55 26.51 40.71
C GLY A 502 35.03 26.37 39.26
N ILE A 503 36.00 25.50 38.97
CA ILE A 503 36.54 25.27 37.63
C ILE A 503 35.79 24.09 36.98
N PRO A 504 35.27 24.21 35.74
CA PRO A 504 34.65 23.07 35.06
C PRO A 504 35.61 21.86 35.01
N ARG A 505 35.15 20.69 35.45
CA ARG A 505 35.98 19.46 35.55
C ARG A 505 36.72 19.10 34.25
N ALA A 506 36.15 19.44 33.09
CA ALA A 506 36.77 19.26 31.78
C ALA A 506 36.66 20.53 30.94
N SER A 507 37.73 21.32 30.83
CA SER A 507 37.75 22.56 30.02
C SER A 507 37.47 22.32 28.53
N TRP A 508 37.86 21.15 28.01
CA TRP A 508 37.60 20.72 26.63
C TRP A 508 36.11 20.48 26.35
N PHE A 509 35.31 20.09 27.36
CA PHE A 509 33.87 19.84 27.22
C PHE A 509 33.11 21.14 26.92
N VAL A 510 33.54 22.27 27.50
CA VAL A 510 32.94 23.59 27.23
C VAL A 510 33.10 23.96 25.75
N ASN A 511 34.29 23.76 25.19
CA ASN A 511 34.56 24.00 23.76
C ASN A 511 33.75 23.04 22.88
N LEU A 512 33.71 21.74 23.23
CA LEU A 512 32.92 20.75 22.51
C LEU A 512 31.44 21.13 22.43
N LYS A 513 30.84 21.45 23.58
CA LYS A 513 29.42 21.82 23.68
C LYS A 513 29.10 23.07 22.85
N ARG A 514 29.93 24.12 22.94
CA ARG A 514 29.76 25.34 22.14
C ARG A 514 29.85 25.04 20.64
N ASN A 515 30.93 24.39 20.22
CA ASN A 515 31.18 24.11 18.80
C ASN A 515 30.09 23.22 18.20
N LEU A 516 29.64 22.20 18.93
CA LEU A 516 28.53 21.34 18.52
C LEU A 516 27.22 22.12 18.40
N ARG A 517 26.93 23.01 19.36
CA ARG A 517 25.75 23.88 19.31
C ARG A 517 25.76 24.73 18.03
N ASP A 518 26.90 25.36 17.71
CA ASP A 518 27.05 26.20 16.52
C ASP A 518 26.87 25.39 15.22
N ASP A 519 27.47 24.20 15.13
CA ASP A 519 27.33 23.32 13.97
C ASP A 519 25.88 22.85 13.76
N LEU A 520 25.18 22.52 14.86
CA LEU A 520 23.78 22.09 14.81
C LEU A 520 22.84 23.25 14.45
N MET A 521 23.09 24.46 14.97
CA MET A 521 22.34 25.67 14.55
C MET A 521 22.50 25.90 13.04
N ALA A 522 23.71 25.80 12.52
CA ALA A 522 23.97 25.99 11.10
C ALA A 522 23.32 24.90 10.21
N CYS A 523 23.20 23.66 10.71
CA CYS A 523 22.40 22.62 10.04
C CYS A 523 20.90 22.93 10.05
N SER A 524 20.39 23.47 11.17
CA SER A 524 18.97 23.84 11.31
C SER A 524 18.58 25.01 10.41
N GLU A 525 19.46 25.98 10.21
CA GLU A 525 19.29 27.10 9.27
C GLU A 525 19.24 26.56 7.84
N GLN A 526 20.20 25.71 7.47
CA GLN A 526 20.23 25.08 6.16
C GLN A 526 18.97 24.24 5.89
N TRP A 527 18.41 23.57 6.91
CA TRP A 527 17.14 22.87 6.80
C TRP A 527 15.99 23.82 6.45
N ARG A 528 15.88 24.96 7.15
CA ARG A 528 14.84 25.96 6.89
C ARG A 528 14.94 26.52 5.47
N ASP A 529 16.15 26.73 4.97
CA ASP A 529 16.37 27.27 3.61
C ASP A 529 16.08 26.23 2.51
N ARG A 530 16.51 24.99 2.71
CA ARG A 530 16.48 23.96 1.64
C ARG A 530 15.18 23.17 1.61
N VAL A 531 14.56 22.89 2.75
CA VAL A 531 13.36 22.05 2.83
C VAL A 531 12.12 22.93 2.66
N HIS A 532 11.87 23.28 1.40
CA HIS A 532 10.74 24.11 0.96
C HIS A 532 9.94 23.38 -0.13
N PRO A 533 8.61 23.55 -0.24
CA PRO A 533 7.77 22.91 -1.26
C PRO A 533 8.18 23.10 -2.73
N ARG A 534 9.08 24.04 -3.02
CA ARG A 534 9.59 24.32 -4.38
C ARG A 534 10.86 23.54 -4.72
N ASN A 535 11.53 22.98 -3.73
CA ASN A 535 12.77 22.23 -3.91
C ASN A 535 12.47 20.73 -3.90
N ASP A 536 13.36 19.94 -4.51
CA ASP A 536 13.27 18.50 -4.40
C ASP A 536 13.56 18.06 -2.94
N PHE A 537 12.56 17.47 -2.31
CA PHE A 537 12.62 17.13 -0.89
C PHE A 537 13.77 16.16 -0.58
N ARG A 538 14.02 15.17 -1.44
CA ARG A 538 15.03 14.13 -1.21
C ARG A 538 16.44 14.72 -1.20
N SER A 539 16.80 15.45 -2.24
CA SER A 539 18.12 16.09 -2.34
C SER A 539 18.34 17.14 -1.24
N SER A 540 17.31 17.92 -0.89
CA SER A 540 17.38 18.87 0.22
C SER A 540 17.68 18.18 1.55
N VAL A 541 16.95 17.10 1.90
CA VAL A 541 17.18 16.33 3.12
C VAL A 541 18.57 15.71 3.13
N LEU A 542 19.00 15.07 2.04
CA LEU A 542 20.31 14.44 1.95
C LEU A 542 21.46 15.45 2.09
N GLY A 543 21.30 16.67 1.54
CA GLY A 543 22.30 17.72 1.68
C GLY A 543 22.47 18.20 3.13
N VAL A 544 21.37 18.33 3.88
CA VAL A 544 21.44 18.69 5.32
C VAL A 544 21.98 17.52 6.14
N TYR A 545 21.52 16.30 5.85
CA TYR A 545 21.97 15.09 6.55
C TYR A 545 23.46 14.85 6.37
N ASP A 546 24.02 15.02 5.17
CA ASP A 546 25.45 14.86 4.94
C ASP A 546 26.27 15.89 5.73
N ARG A 547 25.79 17.13 5.86
CA ARG A 547 26.40 18.15 6.72
C ARG A 547 26.35 17.73 8.19
N TRP A 548 25.19 17.30 8.69
CA TRP A 548 25.02 16.84 10.07
C TRP A 548 25.91 15.62 10.38
N ARG A 549 26.03 14.67 9.43
CA ARG A 549 26.87 13.48 9.57
C ARG A 549 28.35 13.83 9.72
N LYS A 550 28.82 14.83 8.97
CA LYS A 550 30.22 15.33 8.96
C LYS A 550 30.63 16.16 10.18
N ILE A 551 29.71 16.45 11.11
CA ILE A 551 30.07 17.14 12.36
C ILE A 551 30.97 16.21 13.19
N GLU A 552 32.19 16.66 13.45
CA GLU A 552 33.24 15.99 14.22
C GLU A 552 33.41 16.65 15.61
N PRO A 553 33.85 15.92 16.64
CA PRO A 553 34.06 16.49 17.97
C PRO A 553 35.24 17.48 17.96
N ARG A 554 34.96 18.77 18.23
CA ARG A 554 35.97 19.85 18.29
C ARG A 554 36.23 20.27 19.74
N ILE A 555 37.29 19.73 20.32
CA ILE A 555 37.60 19.85 21.78
C ILE A 555 38.69 20.88 22.14
N SER A 556 39.54 21.29 21.19
CA SER A 556 40.72 22.12 21.49
C SER A 556 40.37 23.59 21.77
N SER A 557 41.03 24.17 22.77
CA SER A 557 41.10 25.62 22.95
C SER A 557 42.06 26.19 21.92
N SER A 558 41.57 26.96 20.95
CA SER A 558 42.44 27.88 20.24
C SER A 558 42.96 28.89 21.26
N ALA A 559 44.17 28.70 21.76
CA ALA A 559 44.89 29.79 22.39
C ALA A 559 44.96 30.93 21.36
N ILE A 560 44.50 32.11 21.78
CA ILE A 560 44.64 33.35 21.04
C ILE A 560 46.13 33.63 20.95
N SER A 561 46.77 33.30 19.82
CA SER A 561 48.07 33.84 19.47
C SER A 561 47.85 35.08 18.61
N ALA A 562 47.53 36.19 19.29
CA ALA A 562 47.71 37.52 18.74
C ALA A 562 48.95 38.12 19.40
N GLY A 563 49.94 38.49 18.57
CA GLY A 563 50.86 39.58 18.86
C GLY A 563 52.13 39.26 19.67
N ASP A 564 53.23 39.35 18.94
CA ASP A 564 54.47 40.03 19.30
C ASP A 564 55.56 39.28 20.08
N GLY A 565 56.78 39.46 19.59
CA GLY A 565 57.98 38.75 20.03
C GLY A 565 58.65 39.35 21.26
N GLY A 566 59.67 38.64 21.74
CA GLY A 566 60.69 39.20 22.64
C GLY A 566 60.93 38.41 23.93
N ASN A 567 61.92 37.53 23.84
CA ASN A 567 62.95 37.19 24.85
C ASN A 567 62.62 36.76 26.29
N ASP A 568 63.10 35.55 26.56
CA ASP A 568 63.96 35.09 27.66
C ASP A 568 63.46 34.93 29.11
N ASP A 569 63.84 33.74 29.58
CA ASP A 569 64.33 33.34 30.89
C ASP A 569 63.37 32.82 31.99
N GLY A 570 63.78 31.68 32.56
CA GLY A 570 63.49 31.32 33.94
C GLY A 570 62.35 30.34 34.19
N GLY A 571 62.70 29.05 34.27
CA GLY A 571 62.03 27.93 34.92
C GLY A 571 60.69 28.14 35.64
N ASN A 572 59.67 27.44 35.17
CA ASN A 572 58.69 26.81 36.06
C ASN A 572 58.10 25.56 35.38
N GLU A 573 58.14 24.43 36.09
CA GLU A 573 57.51 23.17 35.67
C GLU A 573 55.98 23.31 35.65
N HIS A 574 55.42 23.88 34.58
CA HIS A 574 54.02 23.64 34.26
C HIS A 574 53.91 22.28 33.57
N ARG A 575 53.62 21.26 34.40
CA ARG A 575 53.17 19.93 33.97
C ARG A 575 52.28 20.04 32.73
N SER A 576 52.68 19.38 31.65
CA SER A 576 51.91 19.16 30.42
C SER A 576 50.68 18.27 30.68
N LEU A 577 49.72 18.78 31.45
CA LEU A 577 48.45 18.10 31.76
C LEU A 577 47.45 18.15 30.60
N GLY A 578 47.60 19.07 29.63
CA GLY A 578 46.61 19.27 28.56
C GLY A 578 46.60 18.28 27.39
N VAL A 579 47.71 17.57 27.12
CA VAL A 579 47.82 16.68 25.93
C VAL A 579 47.26 15.28 26.18
N SER A 580 47.34 14.79 27.42
CA SER A 580 46.84 13.48 27.84
C SER A 580 45.30 13.43 27.83
N ASP A 581 44.67 14.48 28.36
CA ASP A 581 43.21 14.57 28.52
C ASP A 581 42.49 14.67 27.15
N ASP A 582 43.06 15.43 26.20
CA ASP A 582 42.54 15.58 24.83
C ASP A 582 42.59 14.25 24.06
N THR A 583 43.60 13.41 24.32
CA THR A 583 43.78 12.12 23.63
C THR A 583 42.80 11.07 24.17
N ALA A 584 42.61 10.99 25.49
CA ALA A 584 41.62 10.10 26.10
C ALA A 584 40.17 10.49 25.73
N ALA A 585 39.86 11.79 25.72
CA ALA A 585 38.54 12.28 25.30
C ALA A 585 38.23 11.98 23.83
N ARG A 586 39.21 12.14 22.92
CA ARG A 586 39.04 11.78 21.50
C ARG A 586 38.86 10.28 21.31
N ALA A 587 39.61 9.46 22.05
CA ALA A 587 39.51 8.02 22.00
C ALA A 587 38.13 7.53 22.49
N PHE A 588 37.59 8.12 23.56
CA PHE A 588 36.24 7.84 24.06
C PHE A 588 35.14 8.24 23.07
N LEU A 589 35.14 9.50 22.60
CA LEU A 589 34.11 10.01 21.70
C LEU A 589 34.06 9.26 20.36
N ARG A 590 35.23 8.90 19.82
CA ARG A 590 35.34 8.20 18.52
C ARG A 590 35.41 6.68 18.64
N GLN A 591 35.54 6.13 19.85
CA GLN A 591 35.78 4.70 20.11
C GLN A 591 36.85 4.10 19.18
N GLN A 592 38.08 4.62 19.21
CA GLN A 592 39.15 4.19 18.29
C GLN A 592 39.53 2.69 18.36
N ASN A 593 39.05 1.93 19.36
CA ASN A 593 39.44 0.54 19.63
C ASN A 593 38.29 -0.49 19.81
N GLN A 594 37.02 -0.25 19.39
CA GLN A 594 35.93 -1.25 19.57
C GLN A 594 34.89 -1.39 18.43
N THR A 595 34.09 -2.46 18.58
CA THR A 595 33.32 -3.37 17.69
C THR A 595 32.00 -2.87 17.09
N HIS A 596 31.67 -1.58 17.17
CA HIS A 596 30.36 -1.06 16.77
C HIS A 596 30.38 -0.32 15.42
N HIS A 597 29.22 -0.25 14.75
CA HIS A 597 29.09 0.48 13.49
C HIS A 597 29.38 1.98 13.70
N PRO A 598 30.16 2.65 12.83
CA PRO A 598 30.56 4.06 13.02
C PRO A 598 29.41 5.05 13.28
N ASP A 599 28.26 4.82 12.64
CA ASP A 599 27.05 5.63 12.81
C ASP A 599 26.38 5.51 14.20
N LEU A 600 26.81 4.56 15.03
CA LEU A 600 26.33 4.31 16.39
C LEU A 600 27.41 4.52 17.46
N SER A 601 28.53 5.16 17.10
CA SER A 601 29.56 5.56 18.07
C SER A 601 29.01 6.53 19.11
N HIS A 602 29.65 6.60 20.29
CA HIS A 602 29.29 7.54 21.37
C HIS A 602 29.12 8.97 20.88
N TRP A 603 30.01 9.46 20.02
CA TRP A 603 29.87 10.79 19.42
C TRP A 603 28.57 10.95 18.62
N GLN A 604 28.19 9.98 17.80
CA GLN A 604 26.96 10.06 17.01
C GLN A 604 25.73 10.04 17.91
N LEU A 605 25.73 9.25 18.99
CA LEU A 605 24.64 9.20 19.97
C LEU A 605 24.54 10.49 20.79
N LEU A 606 25.67 11.04 21.26
CA LEU A 606 25.71 12.34 21.94
C LEU A 606 25.24 13.48 21.04
N LYS A 607 25.72 13.51 19.78
CA LYS A 607 25.29 14.48 18.78
C LYS A 607 23.78 14.38 18.51
N ALA A 608 23.25 13.17 18.39
CA ALA A 608 21.82 12.95 18.21
C ALA A 608 21.00 13.41 19.42
N SER A 609 21.38 13.02 20.64
CA SER A 609 20.74 13.45 21.88
C SER A 609 20.76 14.97 22.06
N MET A 610 21.88 15.63 21.75
CA MET A 610 21.98 17.10 21.76
C MET A 610 21.11 17.75 20.68
N THR A 611 21.08 17.18 19.47
CA THR A 611 20.19 17.63 18.39
C THR A 611 18.74 17.59 18.87
N PHE A 612 18.34 16.50 19.52
CA PHE A 612 17.00 16.35 20.07
C PHE A 612 16.70 17.36 21.18
N ARG A 613 17.59 17.48 22.17
CA ARG A 613 17.47 18.45 23.27
C ARG A 613 17.29 19.90 22.77
N MET A 614 17.93 20.27 21.65
CA MET A 614 17.86 21.63 21.11
C MET A 614 16.63 21.91 20.25
N PHE A 615 16.07 20.89 19.59
CA PHE A 615 15.16 21.11 18.46
C PHE A 615 13.91 20.21 18.46
N HIS A 616 13.66 19.39 19.49
CA HIS A 616 12.50 18.48 19.52
C HIS A 616 11.15 19.21 19.40
N ASP A 617 11.04 20.43 19.92
CA ASP A 617 9.84 21.25 19.95
C ASP A 617 9.81 22.29 18.82
N ILE A 618 10.95 22.88 18.48
CA ILE A 618 11.04 23.96 17.48
C ILE A 618 11.12 23.41 16.05
N LEU A 619 11.87 22.32 15.83
CA LEU A 619 12.11 21.72 14.51
C LEU A 619 12.07 20.18 14.54
N PRO A 620 10.95 19.56 14.94
CA PRO A 620 10.85 18.10 15.10
C PRO A 620 11.22 17.33 13.81
N ASN A 621 10.73 17.79 12.66
CA ASN A 621 11.04 17.14 11.37
C ASN A 621 12.53 17.14 11.06
N PHE A 622 13.26 18.22 11.35
CA PHE A 622 14.71 18.26 11.18
C PHE A 622 15.37 17.24 12.11
N THR A 623 15.08 17.33 13.41
CA THR A 623 15.63 16.48 14.46
C THR A 623 15.52 15.00 14.12
N TRP A 624 14.30 14.54 13.84
CA TRP A 624 14.04 13.13 13.56
C TRP A 624 14.61 12.71 12.20
N GLN A 625 14.54 13.56 11.18
CA GLN A 625 15.03 13.21 9.84
C GLN A 625 16.56 13.17 9.77
N VAL A 626 17.31 13.85 10.66
CA VAL A 626 18.78 13.77 10.70
C VAL A 626 19.30 12.78 11.73
N ALA A 627 18.60 12.58 12.86
CA ALA A 627 19.11 11.80 13.99
C ALA A 627 18.29 10.54 14.32
N GLY A 628 17.16 10.29 13.65
CA GLY A 628 16.17 9.27 14.05
C GLY A 628 16.73 7.88 14.35
N ARG A 629 17.72 7.41 13.58
CA ARG A 629 18.40 6.12 13.78
C ARG A 629 19.11 6.07 15.13
N GLN A 630 19.88 7.11 15.46
CA GLN A 630 20.59 7.20 16.72
C GLN A 630 19.62 7.38 17.89
N LEU A 631 18.55 8.18 17.72
CA LEU A 631 17.54 8.38 18.77
C LEU A 631 16.80 7.09 19.10
N GLN A 632 16.44 6.30 18.08
CA GLN A 632 15.87 4.96 18.23
C GLN A 632 16.80 4.06 19.02
N PHE A 633 18.09 4.05 18.69
CA PHE A 633 19.06 3.21 19.37
C PHE A 633 19.19 3.60 20.86
N ILE A 634 19.26 4.89 21.16
CA ILE A 634 19.29 5.40 22.55
C ILE A 634 18.03 4.94 23.31
N LYS A 635 16.85 5.05 22.68
CA LYS A 635 15.58 4.63 23.30
C LYS A 635 15.55 3.13 23.59
N ALA A 636 15.98 2.31 22.63
CA ALA A 636 16.02 0.86 22.77
C ALA A 636 16.94 0.41 23.92
N MET A 637 18.10 1.07 24.07
CA MET A 637 19.02 0.80 25.17
C MET A 637 18.41 1.08 26.55
N LYS A 638 17.50 2.07 26.67
CA LYS A 638 16.84 2.40 27.94
C LYS A 638 15.59 1.57 28.21
N ALA A 639 14.88 1.13 27.18
CA ALA A 639 13.65 0.34 27.30
C ALA A 639 13.84 -1.00 28.06
N GLY A 640 15.04 -1.58 28.08
CA GLY A 640 15.37 -2.81 28.84
C GLY A 640 15.67 -2.60 30.33
N SER A 641 15.56 -1.39 30.87
CA SER A 641 16.03 -1.05 32.23
C SER A 641 14.92 -1.11 33.31
N GLY A 642 13.70 -1.50 32.95
CA GLY A 642 12.52 -1.47 33.83
C GLY A 642 12.18 -2.82 34.48
N ALA A 643 12.20 -2.85 35.82
CA ALA A 643 11.65 -3.84 36.79
C ALA A 643 11.98 -5.35 36.65
N VAL A 644 12.32 -5.86 35.46
CA VAL A 644 12.74 -7.26 35.25
C VAL A 644 14.02 -7.24 34.42
N VAL A 645 15.14 -7.58 35.07
CA VAL A 645 16.53 -7.49 34.56
C VAL A 645 16.84 -8.49 33.43
N THR A 646 15.86 -9.16 32.84
CA THR A 646 16.10 -10.40 32.06
C THR A 646 16.08 -10.26 30.54
N SER A 647 15.93 -9.07 29.93
CA SER A 647 15.88 -8.96 28.47
C SER A 647 16.64 -7.76 27.91
N ALA A 648 17.85 -8.00 27.41
CA ALA A 648 18.62 -7.03 26.65
C ALA A 648 18.04 -6.85 25.22
N PRO A 649 18.17 -5.66 24.59
CA PRO A 649 17.76 -5.47 23.19
C PRO A 649 18.50 -6.42 22.24
N ILE A 650 17.82 -6.88 21.18
CA ILE A 650 18.40 -7.75 20.14
C ILE A 650 18.64 -6.92 18.87
N PRO A 651 19.89 -6.71 18.45
CA PRO A 651 20.20 -5.92 17.26
C PRO A 651 20.00 -6.79 16.01
N VAL A 652 19.24 -6.27 15.04
CA VAL A 652 18.97 -6.99 13.78
C VAL A 652 19.67 -6.28 12.63
N VAL A 653 20.46 -7.02 11.85
CA VAL A 653 21.12 -6.48 10.66
C VAL A 653 20.09 -6.08 9.58
N PRO A 654 20.38 -5.06 8.74
CA PRO A 654 19.38 -4.48 7.81
C PRO A 654 18.66 -5.50 6.91
N ARG A 655 19.39 -6.50 6.40
CA ARG A 655 18.81 -7.56 5.54
C ARG A 655 17.77 -8.42 6.23
N LEU A 656 17.99 -8.76 7.51
CA LEU A 656 17.07 -9.58 8.29
C LEU A 656 15.91 -8.72 8.76
N TYR A 657 16.17 -7.48 9.20
CA TYR A 657 15.13 -6.53 9.57
C TYR A 657 14.15 -6.27 8.42
N ALA A 658 14.64 -6.22 7.18
CA ALA A 658 13.78 -6.06 6.01
C ALA A 658 12.84 -7.25 5.75
N ALA A 659 13.22 -8.46 6.19
CA ALA A 659 12.47 -9.70 6.05
C ALA A 659 11.51 -9.97 7.22
N LEU A 660 11.80 -9.46 8.42
CA LEU A 660 10.96 -9.64 9.61
C LEU A 660 9.56 -9.05 9.43
N ARG A 661 8.56 -9.74 9.97
CA ARG A 661 7.16 -9.32 9.99
C ARG A 661 6.59 -9.48 11.40
N PRO A 662 5.58 -8.67 11.77
CA PRO A 662 4.79 -8.92 12.97
C PRO A 662 4.20 -10.32 12.92
N ASP A 663 4.31 -11.07 14.02
CA ASP A 663 3.66 -12.37 14.17
C ASP A 663 2.22 -12.16 14.66
N ASN A 664 1.27 -12.18 13.73
CA ASN A 664 -0.15 -11.95 14.04
C ASN A 664 -0.72 -12.98 15.03
N LYS A 665 -0.21 -14.23 15.05
CA LYS A 665 -0.68 -15.27 15.99
C LYS A 665 -0.19 -14.94 17.40
N TYR A 666 1.09 -14.61 17.54
CA TYR A 666 1.68 -14.16 18.80
C TYR A 666 0.94 -12.93 19.34
N ILE A 667 0.76 -11.89 18.52
CA ILE A 667 0.12 -10.64 18.94
C ILE A 667 -1.30 -10.89 19.43
N LYS A 668 -2.09 -11.70 18.69
CA LYS A 668 -3.45 -12.07 19.10
C LYS A 668 -3.48 -12.77 20.47
N GLN A 669 -2.55 -13.68 20.73
CA GLN A 669 -2.44 -14.39 22.00
C GLN A 669 -2.03 -13.47 23.16
N VAL A 670 -1.09 -12.56 22.93
CA VAL A 670 -0.67 -11.56 23.94
C VAL A 670 -1.85 -10.67 24.31
N MET A 671 -2.57 -10.13 23.33
CA MET A 671 -3.73 -9.28 23.56
C MET A 671 -4.87 -10.02 24.29
N ALA A 672 -5.10 -11.29 23.96
CA ALA A 672 -6.10 -12.12 24.66
C ALA A 672 -5.72 -12.33 26.14
N ARG A 673 -4.44 -12.56 26.43
CA ARG A 673 -3.94 -12.75 27.81
C ARG A 673 -4.03 -11.47 28.63
N GLU A 674 -3.73 -10.32 28.04
CA GLU A 674 -3.87 -9.02 28.70
C GLU A 674 -5.34 -8.69 29.00
N ALA A 675 -6.24 -8.98 28.06
CA ALA A 675 -7.69 -8.82 28.27
C ALA A 675 -8.21 -9.75 29.40
N GLY A 676 -7.76 -11.01 29.44
CA GLY A 676 -8.14 -11.97 30.49
C GLY A 676 -7.53 -11.69 31.87
N ARG A 677 -6.45 -10.90 31.96
CA ARG A 677 -5.95 -10.38 33.25
C ARG A 677 -6.78 -9.21 33.79
N ASN A 678 -7.41 -8.44 32.90
CA ASN A 678 -8.27 -7.31 33.27
C ASN A 678 -9.76 -7.68 33.38
N GLY A 679 -10.19 -8.82 32.83
CA GLY A 679 -11.53 -9.38 33.00
C GLY A 679 -11.47 -10.70 33.78
N GLY A 680 -11.92 -10.69 35.04
CA GLY A 680 -11.87 -11.86 35.90
C GLY A 680 -12.58 -13.09 35.30
N GLY A 681 -11.83 -14.19 35.21
CA GLY A 681 -12.30 -15.58 35.19
C GLY A 681 -13.15 -16.01 33.99
N GLY A 682 -12.54 -16.75 33.06
CA GLY A 682 -13.25 -17.50 32.02
C GLY A 682 -12.33 -18.54 31.37
N GLU A 683 -12.82 -19.77 31.30
CA GLU A 683 -12.11 -21.03 31.07
C GLU A 683 -11.42 -21.17 29.70
N TYR A 684 -10.26 -21.83 29.72
CA TYR A 684 -9.48 -22.24 28.55
C TYR A 684 -10.22 -23.30 27.74
N TYR A 685 -10.37 -23.08 26.42
CA TYR A 685 -10.54 -24.16 25.45
C TYR A 685 -9.23 -24.34 24.71
N ASP A 686 -8.68 -25.53 24.90
CA ASP A 686 -7.50 -26.09 24.28
C ASP A 686 -7.92 -26.67 22.92
N ASP A 687 -7.41 -26.12 21.83
CA ASP A 687 -7.37 -26.81 20.53
C ASP A 687 -5.89 -27.03 20.22
N ALA A 688 -5.42 -28.17 20.71
CA ALA A 688 -4.20 -28.83 20.26
C ALA A 688 -4.41 -29.38 18.86
N ASP A 689 -3.46 -29.13 17.97
CA ASP A 689 -2.86 -30.14 17.08
C ASP A 689 -1.60 -29.53 16.43
N ASP A 690 -0.46 -30.18 16.75
CA ASP A 690 0.79 -30.38 16.00
C ASP A 690 1.62 -29.15 15.52
N ASP A 691 2.95 -29.04 15.72
CA ASP A 691 4.00 -30.05 15.90
C ASP A 691 5.03 -29.66 16.99
N ASP A 692 5.45 -30.67 17.74
CA ASP A 692 6.49 -30.72 18.76
C ASP A 692 7.90 -30.68 18.11
N TYR A 693 8.71 -29.69 18.49
CA TYR A 693 10.18 -29.77 18.42
C TYR A 693 10.74 -29.28 19.76
N ASN A 694 10.73 -30.16 20.76
CA ASN A 694 11.61 -30.06 21.91
C ASN A 694 13.05 -30.40 21.48
N ASP A 695 13.87 -29.39 21.23
CA ASP A 695 15.33 -29.53 21.29
C ASP A 695 15.84 -28.86 22.57
N VAL A 696 16.31 -29.71 23.48
CA VAL A 696 17.09 -29.34 24.66
C VAL A 696 18.47 -28.90 24.17
N PHE A 697 18.74 -27.60 24.19
CA PHE A 697 20.10 -27.10 24.02
C PHE A 697 20.80 -26.99 25.36
N GLU A 698 21.89 -27.75 25.49
CA GLU A 698 22.87 -27.70 26.56
C GLU A 698 23.52 -26.31 26.65
N ASP A 699 23.79 -25.88 27.89
CA ASP A 699 24.44 -24.62 28.25
C ASP A 699 25.79 -24.45 27.55
N ALA A 700 25.86 -23.49 26.63
CA ALA A 700 27.11 -22.89 26.19
C ALA A 700 27.26 -21.53 26.88
N GLU A 701 28.24 -21.42 27.79
CA GLU A 701 28.74 -20.13 28.27
C GLU A 701 29.38 -19.40 27.08
N GLU A 702 28.60 -18.56 26.39
CA GLU A 702 29.10 -17.57 25.43
C GLU A 702 29.30 -16.23 26.14
N ASP A 703 30.50 -15.66 26.00
CA ASP A 703 30.86 -14.33 26.50
C ASP A 703 29.91 -13.25 25.95
N PHE A 704 28.98 -12.80 26.79
CA PHE A 704 28.06 -11.72 26.47
C PHE A 704 28.82 -10.39 26.26
N VAL A 705 28.65 -9.80 25.08
CA VAL A 705 29.05 -8.41 24.82
C VAL A 705 28.14 -7.49 25.63
N ALA A 706 28.66 -6.97 26.74
CA ALA A 706 27.98 -5.95 27.52
C ALA A 706 27.72 -4.71 26.64
N TYR A 707 26.46 -4.29 26.57
CA TYR A 707 26.10 -3.01 25.96
C TYR A 707 26.76 -1.85 26.73
N PRO A 708 27.09 -0.73 26.06
CA PRO A 708 27.70 0.41 26.70
C PRO A 708 26.76 0.98 27.76
N ASP A 709 27.10 0.73 29.03
CA ASP A 709 26.55 1.48 30.14
C ASP A 709 27.34 2.79 30.22
N LEU A 710 26.73 3.87 29.72
CA LEU A 710 27.32 5.20 29.69
C LEU A 710 27.82 5.59 31.09
N ASP A 711 27.16 5.16 32.17
CA ASP A 711 27.57 5.47 33.54
C ASP A 711 28.86 4.72 33.93
N ARG A 712 29.01 3.45 33.50
CA ARG A 712 30.22 2.64 33.71
C ARG A 712 31.41 3.13 32.89
N GLU A 713 31.19 3.58 31.66
CA GLU A 713 32.26 4.10 30.80
C GLU A 713 32.68 5.53 31.19
N LEU A 714 31.74 6.38 31.63
CA LEU A 714 32.05 7.70 32.18
C LEU A 714 32.92 7.61 33.44
N ALA A 715 32.69 6.59 34.29
CA ALA A 715 33.54 6.33 35.44
C ALA A 715 34.99 5.98 35.03
N GLY A 716 35.17 5.21 33.94
CA GLY A 716 36.47 4.89 33.36
C GLY A 716 37.19 6.09 32.74
N LEU A 717 36.46 6.95 32.02
CA LEU A 717 37.01 8.19 31.44
C LEU A 717 37.51 9.14 32.52
N GLY A 718 36.74 9.32 33.59
CA GLY A 718 37.16 10.19 34.68
C GLY A 718 38.36 9.63 35.46
N ALA A 719 38.53 8.30 35.54
CA ALA A 719 39.73 7.69 36.12
C ALA A 719 41.00 7.94 35.26
N ALA A 720 40.85 8.01 33.93
CA ALA A 720 41.94 8.25 32.99
C ALA A 720 42.34 9.74 32.85
N VAL A 721 41.40 10.67 33.11
CA VAL A 721 41.57 12.14 32.93
C VAL A 721 41.95 12.85 34.24
N GLY A 722 41.89 12.17 35.40
CA GLY A 722 42.51 12.66 36.63
C GLY A 722 41.74 12.36 37.91
N GLY A 723 42.27 11.43 38.71
CA GLY A 723 42.05 11.38 40.17
C GLY A 723 40.62 11.13 40.64
N LEU A 724 39.96 10.10 40.13
CA LEU A 724 38.64 9.66 40.62
C LEU A 724 38.80 8.64 41.76
N VAL A 725 38.43 9.04 42.98
CA VAL A 725 37.98 8.10 44.03
C VAL A 725 36.45 8.18 44.04
N VAL A 726 35.80 7.15 43.52
CA VAL A 726 34.35 6.96 43.65
C VAL A 726 34.08 6.48 45.08
N ARG A 727 33.13 7.12 45.78
CA ARG A 727 32.44 6.55 46.95
C ARG A 727 30.99 6.31 46.58
#